data_AF-A0A800KBI8-F1
#
_entry.id   AF-A0A800KBI8-F1
#
_cell.length_a   1.000
_cell.length_b   1.000
_cell.length_c   1.000
_cell.angle_alpha   90.00
_cell.angle_beta   90.00
_cell.angle_gamma   90.00
#
_symmetry.space_group_name_H-M   'P 1'
#
loop_
_entity.id
_entity.type
_entity.pdbx_description
1 polymer ?
#
loop_
_entity_poly.entity_id
_entity_poly.type
_entity_poly.pdbx_seq_one_letter_code
_entity_poly.pdbx_strand_id
1 'polypeptide(L)'
;ELWGIKLADPKPTIASITSTTSDGTYKIGDAINITVNFSEAVTLSSSGSLTVTLETGTTDRTVSISSISNATSASGTYTVQSGDLSSDLTANSVSVSGSLSDASSQAMDSFTIGSNLAGSSALVIDGVLPTIASVKSTSDNATYSADSKINITVNFSEAVSISDTSGTLTVTLEMVGDTTGRDVTITDISSTTAAKGTYTVQSGDASDDLDVKTIKLSSGATLKDAAGNAMSAFTIPTDSSLADFNNIKINTTLPGTPTNIVAKNRYGGIGLKWYKESSAAKYYVYRSGDNATFEKLSTEPTDTTFIDALTAGSKYYYYVTAVNSAGTAGDTSKHVFGYATRIWWVDVTNGKDETRYGVSADSSFKTIEQAVKTNSSLVSGDTIYVKPSITSSYSTKYSGYYDFGNISGGINLDHNKDFVLKSTAGADSTILNAEGKNRHFYFDDGQTSATQIIGFTFFNGKEEGNDQDSNWEGGGSVVISGSNTKIKFENCIFDSNRVTSDSDGGAIVIRDQAVPEFTSCTFNNNFAIDTDNQRQGGAIRIRSPYSVPDLQNTINFKQCKFIGNYVQSKYSAYGGAVYTNRNTLFENCLFVKNGAISGYGSTNTNDWNESKGGAIVSNGGYDNTGVLSLISNSTFDRNYVDVRTSNGNPKATEIYYNSWSSAQASKVYVYNTIITGSYRLLNGADYTEIESDKVFSTDNQQNADNKVTADYSAIEGSAGQSWADKNVFEINPVYSDTAILDYSLSITSPLIGKGWAAKWEGIVPPTVDLLGNARPSPSGSNPDMGAYENTLASSASPLPVTSLTGTSKTNSVYLSWSAVKASLGSSTDAADIKYLVYQGDSQVGSSVSTTYTVTGLDNGTAYTFSVSAQDTSSGESGAKSKAVSITPKYRGPKWYVAASNGSAIADTSTNADLGSIGSPINHLTSAIEIASAGDTIIMQKGTHTGSNNRGIDWNASKSLVIMGDPNYTAENIIIDAGGRDRHFEFDSGEDNTYQVIGLTLYDGKSTDQGGGSVSIGNNSSPVF
;
A
#
# COMPACT_ATOMS: atom_id res chain seq x y z
N GLU A 1 -29.41 93.44 116.22
CA GLU A 1 -29.72 92.00 116.04
C GLU A 1 -30.26 91.81 114.63
N LEU A 2 -29.59 91.03 113.78
CA LEU A 2 -30.21 89.92 113.04
C LEU A 2 -29.17 89.19 112.14
N TRP A 3 -28.76 88.01 112.62
CA TRP A 3 -28.40 86.76 111.91
C TRP A 3 -27.23 86.73 110.91
N GLY A 4 -26.17 86.03 111.34
CA GLY A 4 -25.20 85.39 110.46
C GLY A 4 -25.73 84.07 109.90
N ILE A 5 -25.47 83.85 108.62
CA ILE A 5 -25.47 82.53 107.96
C ILE A 5 -24.06 82.35 107.41
N LYS A 6 -23.24 81.52 108.05
CA LYS A 6 -22.09 80.91 107.38
C LYS A 6 -22.68 79.83 106.47
N LEU A 7 -22.60 80.04 105.15
CA LEU A 7 -22.79 78.97 104.18
C LEU A 7 -21.80 77.84 104.53
N ALA A 8 -22.32 76.61 104.63
CA ALA A 8 -21.48 75.44 104.85
C ALA A 8 -20.52 75.26 103.67
N ASP A 9 -19.28 74.88 103.98
CA ASP A 9 -18.24 74.54 103.01
C ASP A 9 -18.72 73.35 102.16
N PRO A 10 -18.95 73.49 100.84
CA PRO A 10 -19.45 72.41 100.00
C PRO A 10 -18.42 71.28 99.90
N LYS A 11 -18.86 70.02 99.74
CA LYS A 11 -17.92 68.90 99.54
C LYS A 11 -17.17 69.03 98.22
N PRO A 12 -15.94 68.49 98.12
CA PRO A 12 -15.19 68.50 96.88
C PRO A 12 -15.87 67.65 95.79
N THR A 13 -15.81 68.11 94.55
CA THR A 13 -16.32 67.42 93.34
C THR A 13 -15.29 67.44 92.20
N ILE A 14 -15.50 66.64 91.15
CA ILE A 14 -14.69 66.71 89.93
C ILE A 14 -15.24 67.82 89.01
N ALA A 15 -14.50 68.91 88.90
CA ALA A 15 -14.88 70.04 88.06
C ALA A 15 -14.73 69.70 86.56
N SER A 16 -13.60 69.11 86.18
CA SER A 16 -13.35 68.69 84.80
C SER A 16 -12.25 67.63 84.71
N ILE A 17 -12.22 66.93 83.58
CA ILE A 17 -11.06 66.16 83.15
C ILE A 17 -10.55 66.80 81.86
N THR A 18 -9.27 67.14 81.82
CA THR A 18 -8.62 67.85 80.72
C THR A 18 -7.33 67.15 80.33
N SER A 19 -6.77 67.47 79.18
CA SER A 19 -5.45 67.04 78.75
C SER A 19 -4.58 68.25 78.42
N THR A 20 -3.28 68.10 78.60
CA THR A 20 -2.27 69.04 78.08
C THR A 20 -1.63 68.54 76.79
N THR A 21 -1.95 67.32 76.37
CA THR A 21 -1.57 66.77 75.07
C THR A 21 -2.39 67.49 73.99
N SER A 22 -1.71 68.00 72.96
CA SER A 22 -2.33 68.79 71.89
C SER A 22 -3.44 68.04 71.15
N ASP A 23 -4.34 68.74 70.49
CA ASP A 23 -5.31 68.08 69.60
C ASP A 23 -4.61 67.37 68.44
N GLY A 24 -5.07 66.17 68.08
CA GLY A 24 -4.47 65.36 67.02
C GLY A 24 -4.84 63.88 67.08
N THR A 25 -4.25 63.11 66.17
CA THR A 25 -4.38 61.65 66.13
C THR A 25 -3.16 61.00 66.75
N TYR A 26 -3.38 60.00 67.60
CA TYR A 26 -2.35 59.35 68.39
C TYR A 26 -2.29 57.86 68.09
N LYS A 27 -1.07 57.39 67.80
CA LYS A 27 -0.80 56.02 67.38
C LYS A 27 -0.35 55.13 68.54
N ILE A 28 -0.20 53.82 68.30
CA ILE A 28 0.32 52.89 69.32
C ILE A 28 1.64 53.40 69.90
N GLY A 29 1.71 53.45 71.24
CA GLY A 29 2.88 53.88 72.00
C GLY A 29 2.91 55.37 72.32
N ASP A 30 2.03 56.20 71.75
CA ASP A 30 1.95 57.60 72.09
C ASP A 30 1.37 57.80 73.50
N ALA A 31 1.88 58.80 74.22
CA ALA A 31 1.50 59.12 75.59
C ALA A 31 0.59 60.34 75.63
N ILE A 32 -0.56 60.20 76.29
CA ILE A 32 -1.58 61.22 76.47
C ILE A 32 -1.72 61.51 77.96
N ASN A 33 -1.54 62.78 78.33
CA ASN A 33 -1.70 63.23 79.70
C ASN A 33 -3.19 63.39 80.05
N ILE A 34 -3.63 62.82 81.17
CA ILE A 34 -5.00 62.93 81.68
C ILE A 34 -4.94 63.63 83.04
N THR A 35 -5.54 64.81 83.11
CA THR A 35 -5.58 65.64 84.33
C THR A 35 -7.01 65.74 84.85
N VAL A 36 -7.22 65.31 86.09
CA VAL A 36 -8.48 65.49 86.83
C VAL A 36 -8.39 66.78 87.63
N ASN A 37 -9.33 67.71 87.43
CA ASN A 37 -9.42 68.98 88.16
C ASN A 37 -10.59 68.91 89.16
N PHE A 38 -10.32 69.28 90.39
CA PHE A 38 -11.27 69.25 91.50
C PHE A 38 -11.85 70.66 91.76
N SER A 39 -13.02 70.74 92.40
CA SER A 39 -13.62 72.02 92.79
C SER A 39 -12.84 72.78 93.86
N GLU A 40 -11.96 72.07 94.58
CA GLU A 40 -11.08 72.59 95.62
C GLU A 40 -9.89 71.63 95.85
N ALA A 41 -8.99 71.96 96.78
CA ALA A 41 -7.83 71.12 97.07
C ALA A 41 -8.22 69.86 97.84
N VAL A 42 -7.83 68.69 97.33
CA VAL A 42 -8.12 67.37 97.95
C VAL A 42 -6.83 66.61 98.28
N THR A 43 -6.94 65.69 99.25
CA THR A 43 -5.89 64.75 99.64
C THR A 43 -6.41 63.32 99.57
N LEU A 44 -5.66 62.44 98.91
CA LEU A 44 -5.95 61.01 98.80
C LEU A 44 -5.37 60.28 100.02
N SER A 45 -6.14 59.35 100.59
CA SER A 45 -5.68 58.48 101.68
C SER A 45 -4.41 57.72 101.30
N SER A 46 -3.53 57.44 102.26
CA SER A 46 -2.18 56.89 102.06
C SER A 46 -2.08 55.51 101.37
N SER A 47 -3.20 54.82 101.17
CA SER A 47 -3.30 53.56 100.41
C SER A 47 -4.31 53.62 99.27
N GLY A 48 -4.74 54.82 98.87
CA GLY A 48 -5.77 55.02 97.87
C GLY A 48 -5.24 55.24 96.46
N SER A 49 -6.11 55.05 95.46
CA SER A 49 -5.83 55.35 94.05
C SER A 49 -7.06 55.92 93.38
N LEU A 50 -6.90 57.04 92.68
CA LEU A 50 -7.92 57.59 91.78
C LEU A 50 -7.74 56.97 90.40
N THR A 51 -8.78 56.32 89.89
CA THR A 51 -8.77 55.63 88.60
C THR A 51 -9.75 56.33 87.64
N VAL A 52 -9.24 56.76 86.49
CA VAL A 52 -10.02 57.28 85.38
C VAL A 52 -10.12 56.20 84.31
N THR A 53 -11.32 55.77 83.95
CA THR A 53 -11.55 54.84 82.83
C THR A 53 -11.83 55.63 81.57
N LEU A 54 -11.11 55.34 80.49
CA LEU A 54 -11.18 56.01 79.19
C LEU A 54 -11.86 55.09 78.15
N GLU A 55 -12.69 55.69 77.30
CA GLU A 55 -13.29 55.03 76.14
C GLU A 55 -12.28 54.93 75.00
N THR A 56 -11.76 53.73 74.79
CA THR A 56 -10.70 53.44 73.83
C THR A 56 -11.09 52.32 72.87
N GLY A 57 -12.39 52.08 72.67
CA GLY A 57 -12.90 51.10 71.73
C GLY A 57 -13.40 49.84 72.42
N THR A 58 -13.10 48.66 71.85
CA THR A 58 -13.62 47.39 72.41
C THR A 58 -13.14 47.08 73.82
N THR A 59 -12.01 47.65 74.22
CA THR A 59 -11.44 47.54 75.56
C THR A 59 -11.12 48.94 76.08
N ASP A 60 -11.81 49.35 77.15
CA ASP A 60 -11.52 50.59 77.87
C ASP A 60 -10.18 50.51 78.60
N ARG A 61 -9.40 51.60 78.57
CA ARG A 61 -8.14 51.73 79.30
C ARG A 61 -8.31 52.56 80.56
N THR A 62 -7.54 52.26 81.60
CA THR A 62 -7.60 52.98 82.88
C THR A 62 -6.30 53.74 83.17
N VAL A 63 -6.41 54.96 83.69
CA VAL A 63 -5.31 55.75 84.22
C VAL A 63 -5.42 55.82 85.74
N SER A 64 -4.39 55.37 86.45
CA SER A 64 -4.34 55.38 87.92
C SER A 64 -3.43 56.50 88.44
N ILE A 65 -3.92 57.25 89.43
CA ILE A 65 -3.20 58.31 90.13
C ILE A 65 -3.14 57.96 91.62
N SER A 66 -1.95 57.61 92.09
CA SER A 66 -1.73 57.04 93.43
C SER A 66 -1.29 58.07 94.49
N SER A 67 -1.10 59.33 94.12
CA SER A 67 -0.68 60.38 95.06
C SER A 67 -1.32 61.72 94.74
N ILE A 68 -2.17 62.19 95.66
CA ILE A 68 -2.80 63.51 95.61
C ILE A 68 -2.69 64.10 97.01
N SER A 69 -2.01 65.23 97.16
CA SER A 69 -1.73 65.84 98.46
C SER A 69 -2.00 67.33 98.40
N ASN A 70 -3.10 67.76 99.03
CA ASN A 70 -3.55 69.16 99.05
C ASN A 70 -3.49 69.83 97.67
N ALA A 71 -4.07 69.17 96.66
CA ALA A 71 -3.96 69.59 95.27
C ALA A 71 -5.35 69.79 94.64
N THR A 72 -5.49 70.84 93.82
CA THR A 72 -6.70 71.14 93.05
C THR A 72 -6.77 70.37 91.73
N SER A 73 -5.71 69.66 91.36
CA SER A 73 -5.70 68.75 90.21
C SER A 73 -4.69 67.63 90.41
N ALA A 74 -4.86 66.54 89.67
CA ALA A 74 -3.94 65.42 89.65
C ALA A 74 -3.88 64.83 88.24
N SER A 75 -2.70 64.36 87.82
CA SER A 75 -2.51 63.87 86.45
C SER A 75 -1.91 62.47 86.41
N GLY A 76 -2.26 61.72 85.37
CA GLY A 76 -1.67 60.44 85.01
C GLY A 76 -1.54 60.30 83.50
N THR A 77 -0.81 59.28 83.04
CA THR A 77 -0.54 59.09 81.61
C THR A 77 -1.27 57.87 81.09
N TYR A 78 -2.02 58.05 80.01
CA TYR A 78 -2.51 56.97 79.16
C TYR A 78 -1.52 56.78 78.00
N THR A 79 -1.08 55.55 77.76
CA THR A 79 -0.29 55.20 76.57
C THR A 79 -1.17 54.37 75.65
N VAL A 80 -1.32 54.82 74.40
CA VAL A 80 -2.14 54.13 73.38
C VAL A 80 -1.59 52.72 73.17
N GLN A 81 -2.46 51.72 73.31
CA GLN A 81 -2.12 50.30 73.16
C GLN A 81 -2.65 49.75 71.84
N SER A 82 -2.18 48.57 71.46
CA SER A 82 -2.68 47.88 70.27
C SER A 82 -4.17 47.56 70.43
N GLY A 83 -4.94 47.90 69.39
CA GLY A 83 -6.39 47.70 69.33
C GLY A 83 -7.22 48.85 69.91
N ASP A 84 -6.59 49.87 70.51
CA ASP A 84 -7.29 51.03 71.04
C ASP A 84 -7.79 51.89 69.87
N LEU A 85 -9.07 52.25 69.83
CA LEU A 85 -9.65 53.05 68.76
C LEU A 85 -10.74 53.96 69.32
N SER A 86 -10.58 55.26 69.16
CA SER A 86 -11.55 56.25 69.62
C SER A 86 -11.56 57.46 68.70
N SER A 87 -12.74 57.85 68.22
CA SER A 87 -12.87 59.04 67.36
C SER A 87 -12.66 60.35 68.13
N ASP A 88 -12.84 60.33 69.46
CA ASP A 88 -12.45 61.40 70.37
C ASP A 88 -12.41 60.84 71.81
N LEU A 89 -11.25 60.90 72.45
CA LEU A 89 -11.01 60.24 73.74
C LEU A 89 -11.88 60.86 74.85
N THR A 90 -12.70 60.03 75.49
CA THR A 90 -13.55 60.42 76.62
C THR A 90 -13.20 59.64 77.87
N ALA A 91 -13.46 60.22 79.03
CA ALA A 91 -13.43 59.53 80.31
C ALA A 91 -14.82 58.97 80.62
N ASN A 92 -14.97 57.65 80.61
CA ASN A 92 -16.22 56.95 80.91
C ASN A 92 -16.60 57.03 82.38
N SER A 93 -15.62 56.93 83.29
CA SER A 93 -15.89 57.03 84.73
C SER A 93 -14.65 57.42 85.52
N VAL A 94 -14.88 57.92 86.74
CA VAL A 94 -13.84 58.10 87.75
C VAL A 94 -14.25 57.34 89.00
N SER A 95 -13.32 56.60 89.58
CA SER A 95 -13.51 55.88 90.83
C SER A 95 -12.30 56.05 91.73
N VAL A 96 -12.48 55.90 93.04
CA VAL A 96 -11.39 55.93 94.00
C VAL A 96 -11.40 54.67 94.85
N SER A 97 -10.23 54.07 95.06
CA SER A 97 -10.01 53.14 96.17
C SER A 97 -9.44 53.96 97.34
N GLY A 98 -10.07 53.95 98.51
CA GLY A 98 -9.74 54.87 99.62
C GLY A 98 -10.67 56.10 99.69
N SER A 99 -10.19 57.20 100.28
CA SER A 99 -10.96 58.45 100.39
C SER A 99 -10.20 59.65 99.83
N LEU A 100 -10.90 60.51 99.07
CA LEU A 100 -10.44 61.86 98.73
C LEU A 100 -11.16 62.84 99.64
N SER A 101 -10.42 63.62 100.43
CA SER A 101 -11.01 64.59 101.36
C SER A 101 -10.39 65.97 101.24
N ASP A 102 -11.17 67.01 101.52
CA ASP A 102 -10.71 68.41 101.59
C ASP A 102 -9.91 68.70 102.88
N ALA A 103 -9.46 69.95 103.06
CA ALA A 103 -8.75 70.40 104.26
C ALA A 103 -9.64 70.43 105.53
N SER A 104 -10.96 70.53 105.34
CA SER A 104 -12.00 70.44 106.38
C SER A 104 -12.34 68.97 106.76
N SER A 105 -11.64 67.99 106.17
CA SER A 105 -11.84 66.54 106.32
C SER A 105 -13.17 66.01 105.79
N GLN A 106 -13.83 66.71 104.88
CA GLN A 106 -15.03 66.22 104.20
C GLN A 106 -14.64 65.30 103.03
N ALA A 107 -15.11 64.05 103.05
CA ALA A 107 -14.86 63.11 101.97
C ALA A 107 -15.75 63.40 100.75
N MET A 108 -15.13 63.41 99.57
CA MET A 108 -15.79 63.39 98.27
C MET A 108 -16.67 62.14 98.15
N ASP A 109 -17.96 62.34 97.88
CA ASP A 109 -18.96 61.28 97.71
C ASP A 109 -19.58 61.27 96.31
N SER A 110 -19.24 62.23 95.45
CA SER A 110 -19.65 62.32 94.05
C SER A 110 -18.44 62.37 93.12
N PHE A 111 -18.37 61.43 92.18
CA PHE A 111 -17.34 61.34 91.14
C PHE A 111 -17.90 61.63 89.74
N THR A 112 -19.07 62.28 89.68
CA THR A 112 -19.63 62.75 88.41
C THR A 112 -18.68 63.78 87.80
N ILE A 113 -18.33 63.56 86.53
CA ILE A 113 -17.43 64.43 85.79
C ILE A 113 -18.22 65.67 85.34
N GLY A 114 -17.80 66.87 85.76
CA GLY A 114 -18.41 68.12 85.30
C GLY A 114 -18.24 68.35 83.79
N SER A 115 -17.02 68.67 83.36
CA SER A 115 -16.66 68.72 81.93
C SER A 115 -15.72 67.57 81.57
N ASN A 116 -16.06 66.80 80.54
CA ASN A 116 -15.26 65.66 80.08
C ASN A 116 -14.10 66.08 79.15
N LEU A 117 -13.18 65.15 78.91
CA LEU A 117 -11.97 65.34 78.11
C LEU A 117 -12.27 65.83 76.68
N ALA A 118 -13.13 65.11 75.95
CA ALA A 118 -13.59 65.47 74.60
C ALA A 118 -14.28 66.85 74.50
N GLY A 119 -14.70 67.43 75.64
CA GLY A 119 -15.24 68.79 75.66
C GLY A 119 -14.16 69.89 75.57
N SER A 120 -12.88 69.54 75.72
CA SER A 120 -11.77 70.49 75.84
C SER A 120 -10.55 70.16 74.97
N SER A 121 -10.45 68.94 74.47
CA SER A 121 -9.39 68.48 73.56
C SER A 121 -9.98 67.52 72.54
N ALA A 122 -9.51 67.57 71.30
CA ALA A 122 -9.87 66.65 70.21
C ALA A 122 -8.75 65.62 70.04
N LEU A 123 -8.85 64.51 70.78
CA LEU A 123 -7.80 63.49 70.87
C LEU A 123 -8.29 62.21 70.21
N VAL A 124 -7.95 62.02 68.94
CA VAL A 124 -8.30 60.83 68.17
C VAL A 124 -7.30 59.73 68.47
N ILE A 125 -7.77 58.55 68.86
CA ILE A 125 -6.92 57.39 69.16
C ILE A 125 -7.04 56.38 68.04
N ASP A 126 -5.90 56.00 67.48
CA ASP A 126 -5.80 54.97 66.46
C ASP A 126 -4.62 54.04 66.75
N GLY A 127 -4.92 52.99 67.50
CA GLY A 127 -4.02 51.92 67.88
C GLY A 127 -4.15 50.67 67.01
N VAL A 128 -4.79 50.76 65.84
CA VAL A 128 -4.98 49.63 64.91
C VAL A 128 -3.86 49.64 63.86
N LEU A 129 -3.28 48.49 63.55
CA LEU A 129 -2.28 48.39 62.49
C LEU A 129 -2.95 48.09 61.15
N PRO A 130 -2.51 48.70 60.04
CA PRO A 130 -3.00 48.34 58.71
C PRO A 130 -2.52 46.94 58.32
N THR A 131 -3.37 46.18 57.63
CA THR A 131 -3.09 44.84 57.09
C THR A 131 -3.49 44.72 55.62
N ILE A 132 -3.04 43.65 54.94
CA ILE A 132 -3.57 43.30 53.61
C ILE A 132 -4.93 42.60 53.81
N ALA A 133 -5.95 43.09 53.12
CA ALA A 133 -7.30 42.53 53.14
C ALA A 133 -7.49 41.49 52.03
N SER A 134 -6.99 41.74 50.82
CA SER A 134 -7.04 40.78 49.69
C SER A 134 -6.16 41.24 48.53
N VAL A 135 -5.84 40.31 47.63
CA VAL A 135 -5.29 40.64 46.30
C VAL A 135 -6.27 40.18 45.24
N LYS A 136 -6.59 41.07 44.28
CA LYS A 136 -7.58 40.81 43.23
C LYS A 136 -7.10 41.32 41.88
N SER A 137 -7.70 40.83 40.81
CA SER A 137 -7.57 41.39 39.46
C SER A 137 -8.90 41.95 38.95
N THR A 138 -8.81 43.03 38.19
CA THR A 138 -9.92 43.58 37.40
C THR A 138 -9.89 43.11 35.94
N SER A 139 -8.90 42.30 35.56
CA SER A 139 -8.85 41.66 34.26
C SER A 139 -9.84 40.49 34.21
N ASP A 140 -10.36 40.21 33.00
CA ASP A 140 -11.32 39.12 32.79
C ASP A 140 -10.74 37.75 33.16
N ASN A 141 -11.60 36.84 33.63
CA ASN A 141 -11.21 35.44 33.85
C ASN A 141 -11.08 34.74 32.49
N ALA A 142 -9.85 34.69 31.97
CA ALA A 142 -9.52 34.13 30.66
C ALA A 142 -8.10 33.56 30.62
N THR A 143 -7.75 32.95 29.49
CA THR A 143 -6.36 32.58 29.19
C THR A 143 -5.68 33.72 28.43
N TYR A 144 -4.57 34.21 28.97
CA TYR A 144 -3.78 35.30 28.41
C TYR A 144 -2.53 34.78 27.67
N SER A 145 -2.23 35.41 26.54
CA SER A 145 -1.01 35.20 25.76
C SER A 145 0.08 36.21 26.13
N ALA A 146 1.29 36.04 25.57
CA ALA A 146 2.35 37.03 25.67
C ALA A 146 1.86 38.44 25.28
N ASP A 147 2.44 39.46 25.91
CA ASP A 147 2.12 40.90 25.80
C ASP A 147 0.74 41.32 26.34
N SER A 148 -0.09 40.36 26.79
CA SER A 148 -1.33 40.67 27.48
C SER A 148 -1.08 41.38 28.80
N LYS A 149 -2.01 42.27 29.18
CA LYS A 149 -1.93 43.04 30.43
C LYS A 149 -2.92 42.51 31.46
N ILE A 150 -2.42 42.12 32.62
CA ILE A 150 -3.19 41.64 33.77
C ILE A 150 -3.06 42.67 34.89
N ASN A 151 -4.18 43.25 35.32
CA ASN A 151 -4.19 44.24 36.39
C ASN A 151 -4.17 43.54 37.75
N ILE A 152 -3.33 44.01 38.68
CA ILE A 152 -3.20 43.49 40.05
C ILE A 152 -3.56 44.58 41.04
N THR A 153 -4.45 44.29 41.98
CA THR A 153 -4.91 45.23 43.01
C THR A 153 -4.69 44.62 44.39
N VAL A 154 -3.88 45.25 45.23
CA VAL A 154 -3.70 44.91 46.64
C VAL A 154 -4.62 45.81 47.46
N ASN A 155 -5.57 45.22 48.18
CA ASN A 155 -6.49 45.93 49.06
C ASN A 155 -5.99 45.86 50.50
N PHE A 156 -6.06 46.97 51.23
CA PHE A 156 -5.66 47.09 52.63
C PHE A 156 -6.89 47.20 53.56
N SER A 157 -6.71 46.91 54.84
CA SER A 157 -7.77 47.06 55.87
C SER A 157 -8.19 48.52 56.07
N GLU A 158 -7.31 49.46 55.73
CA GLU A 158 -7.50 50.90 55.85
C GLU A 158 -6.59 51.66 54.89
N ALA A 159 -6.70 52.99 54.85
CA ALA A 159 -5.93 53.80 53.92
C ALA A 159 -4.46 53.91 54.36
N VAL A 160 -3.52 53.56 53.47
CA VAL A 160 -2.09 53.60 53.73
C VAL A 160 -1.34 54.53 52.79
N SER A 161 -0.20 55.03 53.25
CA SER A 161 0.79 55.79 52.47
C SER A 161 2.17 55.19 52.64
N ILE A 162 2.96 55.15 51.56
CA ILE A 162 4.36 54.72 51.63
C ILE A 162 5.26 55.86 52.13
N SER A 163 6.19 55.56 53.04
CA SER A 163 6.98 56.56 53.77
C SER A 163 8.07 57.28 52.96
N ASP A 164 8.38 56.77 51.76
CA ASP A 164 9.39 57.31 50.86
C ASP A 164 8.79 57.37 49.46
N THR A 165 8.91 58.52 48.78
CA THR A 165 8.45 58.71 47.39
C THR A 165 9.17 57.79 46.38
N SER A 166 10.29 57.17 46.78
CA SER A 166 11.02 56.17 46.00
C SER A 166 10.75 54.71 46.44
N GLY A 167 9.97 54.52 47.51
CA GLY A 167 9.59 53.20 47.99
C GLY A 167 8.61 52.51 47.04
N THR A 168 8.69 51.18 46.96
CA THR A 168 7.77 50.37 46.14
C THR A 168 7.17 49.21 46.91
N LEU A 169 5.95 48.83 46.54
CA LEU A 169 5.34 47.55 46.88
C LEU A 169 5.49 46.61 45.69
N THR A 170 6.18 45.49 45.87
CA THR A 170 6.34 44.46 44.86
C THR A 170 5.44 43.28 45.17
N VAL A 171 4.56 42.95 44.22
CA VAL A 171 3.76 41.72 44.22
C VAL A 171 4.41 40.74 43.27
N THR A 172 4.97 39.64 43.78
CA THR A 172 5.54 38.57 42.97
C THR A 172 4.45 37.55 42.66
N LEU A 173 4.17 37.33 41.38
CA LEU A 173 3.21 36.35 40.88
C LEU A 173 3.87 34.97 40.69
N GLU A 174 3.12 33.90 40.93
CA GLU A 174 3.57 32.53 40.71
C GLU A 174 3.47 32.13 39.22
N MET A 175 4.49 31.42 38.73
CA MET A 175 4.54 30.84 37.39
C MET A 175 4.91 29.36 37.48
N VAL A 176 4.27 28.52 36.67
CA VAL A 176 4.52 27.07 36.67
C VAL A 176 5.94 26.79 36.21
N GLY A 177 6.68 26.01 37.01
CA GLY A 177 8.07 25.63 36.69
C GLY A 177 9.12 26.71 36.93
N ASP A 178 8.73 27.88 37.46
CA ASP A 178 9.64 29.00 37.73
C ASP A 178 9.69 29.34 39.23
N THR A 179 10.87 29.12 39.82
CA THR A 179 11.10 29.40 41.23
C THR A 179 11.24 30.89 41.56
N THR A 180 11.37 31.78 40.57
CA THR A 180 11.56 33.22 40.75
C THR A 180 10.25 34.01 40.70
N GLY A 181 9.30 33.62 39.86
CA GLY A 181 8.01 34.32 39.69
C GLY A 181 8.12 35.59 38.83
N ARG A 182 7.06 36.40 38.78
CA ARG A 182 7.03 37.67 38.03
C ARG A 182 6.63 38.85 38.91
N ASP A 183 7.47 39.86 38.97
CA ASP A 183 7.27 41.02 39.83
C ASP A 183 6.35 42.07 39.19
N VAL A 184 5.40 42.55 39.98
CA VAL A 184 4.56 43.73 39.71
C VAL A 184 4.91 44.80 40.73
N THR A 185 5.56 45.85 40.26
CA THR A 185 6.00 46.97 41.10
C THR A 185 4.95 48.07 41.13
N ILE A 186 4.55 48.47 42.34
CA ILE A 186 3.57 49.55 42.59
C ILE A 186 4.26 50.68 43.35
N THR A 187 4.27 51.88 42.78
CA THR A 187 4.88 53.09 43.35
C THR A 187 3.83 54.04 43.92
N ASP A 188 2.62 54.05 43.35
CA ASP A 188 1.62 55.07 43.61
C ASP A 188 0.72 54.69 44.80
N ILE A 189 1.28 54.77 46.01
CA ILE A 189 0.57 54.43 47.25
C ILE A 189 0.55 55.65 48.18
N SER A 190 -0.52 56.45 48.06
CA SER A 190 -0.74 57.65 48.86
C SER A 190 -2.18 57.71 49.34
N SER A 191 -2.37 57.61 50.66
CA SER A 191 -3.68 57.71 51.34
C SER A 191 -4.77 56.85 50.67
N THR A 192 -4.44 55.60 50.32
CA THR A 192 -5.32 54.71 49.55
C THR A 192 -5.55 53.38 50.25
N THR A 193 -6.75 52.82 50.10
CA THR A 193 -7.11 51.46 50.53
C THR A 193 -6.81 50.42 49.45
N ALA A 194 -6.43 50.83 48.24
CA ALA A 194 -6.12 49.93 47.13
C ALA A 194 -4.90 50.41 46.34
N ALA A 195 -3.86 49.58 46.28
CA ALA A 195 -2.66 49.78 45.47
C ALA A 195 -2.79 48.98 44.17
N LYS A 196 -2.55 49.60 43.01
CA LYS A 196 -2.79 49.01 41.69
C LYS A 196 -1.49 48.92 40.88
N GLY A 197 -1.26 47.78 40.26
CA GLY A 197 -0.18 47.53 39.30
C GLY A 197 -0.66 46.76 38.09
N THR A 198 0.18 46.65 37.06
CA THR A 198 -0.12 45.86 35.86
C THR A 198 1.05 44.94 35.54
N TYR A 199 0.76 43.66 35.43
CA TYR A 199 1.67 42.67 34.89
C TYR A 199 1.50 42.58 33.37
N THR A 200 2.60 42.58 32.63
CA THR A 200 2.59 42.28 31.19
C THR A 200 3.14 40.87 31.01
N VAL A 201 2.33 39.96 30.48
CA VAL A 201 2.68 38.54 30.28
C VAL A 201 3.90 38.43 29.37
N GLN A 202 4.95 37.75 29.82
CA GLN A 202 6.17 37.59 29.04
C GLN A 202 6.16 36.28 28.27
N SER A 203 6.91 36.22 27.17
CA SER A 203 7.09 34.96 26.42
C SER A 203 7.73 33.90 27.32
N GLY A 204 7.19 32.68 27.32
CA GLY A 204 7.62 31.59 28.18
C GLY A 204 6.85 31.47 29.51
N ASP A 205 6.05 32.47 29.88
CA ASP A 205 5.23 32.42 31.09
C ASP A 205 4.05 31.45 30.96
N ALA A 206 3.74 30.74 32.03
CA ALA A 206 2.64 29.77 32.09
C ALA A 206 2.04 29.71 33.49
N SER A 207 0.72 29.67 33.59
CA SER A 207 0.01 29.41 34.83
C SER A 207 -1.39 28.85 34.56
N ASP A 208 -1.76 27.79 35.28
CA ASP A 208 -3.10 27.20 35.22
C ASP A 208 -4.12 27.96 36.07
N ASP A 209 -3.63 28.66 37.10
CA ASP A 209 -4.37 29.62 37.92
C ASP A 209 -3.37 30.60 38.55
N LEU A 210 -3.36 31.85 38.09
CA LEU A 210 -2.35 32.84 38.46
C LEU A 210 -2.56 33.29 39.91
N ASP A 211 -1.57 33.03 40.77
CA ASP A 211 -1.63 33.41 42.17
C ASP A 211 -0.46 34.31 42.62
N VAL A 212 -0.57 34.85 43.82
CA VAL A 212 0.46 35.70 44.45
C VAL A 212 1.40 34.86 45.28
N LYS A 213 2.68 34.88 44.91
CA LYS A 213 3.75 34.20 45.62
C LYS A 213 4.20 34.94 46.88
N THR A 214 4.48 36.25 46.74
CA THR A 214 4.88 37.09 47.88
C THR A 214 4.52 38.55 47.64
N ILE A 215 4.32 39.29 48.74
CA ILE A 215 4.24 40.75 48.74
C ILE A 215 5.36 41.29 49.62
N LYS A 216 6.14 42.23 49.09
CA LYS A 216 7.27 42.84 49.81
C LYS A 216 7.36 44.32 49.53
N LEU A 217 7.90 45.07 50.49
CA LEU A 217 8.34 46.44 50.27
C LEU A 217 9.80 46.47 49.83
N SER A 218 10.17 47.53 49.09
CA SER A 218 11.56 47.89 48.87
C SER A 218 12.28 48.11 50.21
N SER A 219 13.56 47.75 50.27
CA SER A 219 14.37 47.88 51.49
C SER A 219 14.32 49.31 52.06
N GLY A 220 13.93 49.44 53.33
CA GLY A 220 13.83 50.73 54.04
C GLY A 220 12.49 51.46 53.91
N ALA A 221 11.57 51.00 53.05
CA ALA A 221 10.22 51.57 52.96
C ALA A 221 9.29 51.02 54.06
N THR A 222 8.34 51.85 54.48
CA THR A 222 7.25 51.46 55.40
C THR A 222 5.91 51.91 54.82
N LEU A 223 4.85 51.11 55.01
CA LEU A 223 3.47 51.54 54.79
C LEU A 223 2.88 51.97 56.11
N LYS A 224 2.31 53.17 56.17
CA LYS A 224 1.70 53.73 57.38
C LYS A 224 0.27 54.17 57.11
N ASP A 225 -0.58 54.04 58.11
CA ASP A 225 -1.90 54.66 58.11
C ASP A 225 -1.80 56.19 58.34
N ALA A 226 -2.96 56.83 58.53
CA ALA A 226 -3.04 58.28 58.78
C ALA A 226 -2.50 58.69 60.17
N ALA A 227 -2.60 57.82 61.18
CA ALA A 227 -2.06 58.06 62.53
C ALA A 227 -0.54 57.85 62.60
N GLY A 228 0.03 57.16 61.61
CA GLY A 228 1.44 56.82 61.53
C GLY A 228 1.79 55.45 62.11
N ASN A 229 0.82 54.55 62.32
CA ASN A 229 1.12 53.15 62.62
C ASN A 229 1.69 52.47 61.37
N ALA A 230 2.79 51.75 61.53
CA ALA A 230 3.43 51.04 60.42
C ALA A 230 2.89 49.61 60.28
N MET A 231 2.54 49.22 59.06
CA MET A 231 2.23 47.84 58.71
C MET A 231 3.42 46.94 59.04
N SER A 232 3.18 45.87 59.79
CA SER A 232 4.20 44.92 60.24
C SER A 232 4.14 43.57 59.54
N ALA A 233 3.04 43.24 58.86
CA ALA A 233 2.83 41.97 58.17
C ALA A 233 2.29 42.17 56.74
N PHE A 234 2.86 41.44 55.78
CA PHE A 234 2.47 41.42 54.36
C PHE A 234 1.87 40.07 53.95
N THR A 235 1.38 39.31 54.92
CA THR A 235 0.70 38.04 54.69
C THR A 235 -0.69 38.31 54.14
N ILE A 236 -1.08 37.57 53.12
CA ILE A 236 -2.44 37.57 52.58
C ILE A 236 -3.29 36.67 53.50
N PRO A 237 -4.50 37.09 53.91
CA PRO A 237 -5.43 36.22 54.62
C PRO A 237 -5.73 34.95 53.81
N THR A 238 -6.09 33.87 54.49
CA THR A 238 -6.57 32.64 53.83
C THR A 238 -7.77 32.94 52.96
N ASP A 239 -7.86 32.28 51.80
CA ASP A 239 -8.95 32.44 50.81
C ASP A 239 -9.13 33.89 50.33
N SER A 240 -8.04 34.67 50.32
CA SER A 240 -8.04 36.09 49.92
C SER A 240 -6.92 36.47 48.95
N SER A 241 -6.29 35.46 48.34
CA SER A 241 -5.27 35.64 47.30
C SER A 241 -5.89 35.76 45.91
N LEU A 242 -5.07 35.97 44.88
CA LEU A 242 -5.54 36.27 43.53
C LEU A 242 -6.35 35.10 42.94
N ALA A 243 -5.87 33.85 43.10
CA ALA A 243 -6.55 32.65 42.60
C ALA A 243 -7.92 32.40 43.28
N ASP A 244 -8.14 32.95 44.48
CA ASP A 244 -9.42 32.79 45.19
C ASP A 244 -10.56 33.61 44.58
N PHE A 245 -10.22 34.69 43.85
CA PHE A 245 -11.20 35.60 43.24
C PHE A 245 -11.20 35.57 41.71
N ASN A 246 -10.09 35.20 41.11
CA ASN A 246 -9.87 35.28 39.66
C ASN A 246 -9.34 33.95 39.13
N ASN A 247 -9.94 33.46 38.05
CA ASN A 247 -9.47 32.28 37.32
C ASN A 247 -8.71 32.77 36.08
N ILE A 248 -7.49 33.24 36.32
CA ILE A 248 -6.63 33.83 35.28
C ILE A 248 -5.58 32.81 34.89
N LYS A 249 -5.57 32.45 33.61
CA LYS A 249 -4.63 31.48 33.06
C LYS A 249 -3.62 32.17 32.15
N ILE A 250 -2.42 31.64 32.06
CA ILE A 250 -1.38 32.11 31.14
C ILE A 250 -0.91 30.93 30.31
N ASN A 251 -0.96 31.06 28.99
CA ASN A 251 -0.40 30.07 28.07
C ASN A 251 0.32 30.78 26.92
N THR A 252 1.64 30.77 26.97
CA THR A 252 2.50 31.36 25.93
C THR A 252 3.16 30.31 25.02
N THR A 253 2.86 29.02 25.22
CA THR A 253 3.44 27.94 24.42
C THR A 253 2.89 27.96 22.99
N LEU A 254 3.79 28.01 22.00
CA LEU A 254 3.42 27.92 20.59
C LEU A 254 2.99 26.49 20.22
N PRO A 255 1.88 26.32 19.49
CA PRO A 255 1.55 25.04 18.89
C PRO A 255 2.60 24.52 17.92
N GLY A 256 2.77 23.21 17.86
CA GLY A 256 3.60 22.57 16.83
C GLY A 256 3.06 22.76 15.41
N THR A 257 3.89 22.49 14.40
CA THR A 257 3.50 22.59 12.99
C THR A 257 2.49 21.50 12.61
N PRO A 258 1.32 21.84 12.04
CA PRO A 258 0.42 20.83 11.48
C PRO A 258 1.09 20.02 10.37
N THR A 259 1.00 18.68 10.46
CA THR A 259 1.62 17.76 9.49
C THR A 259 0.58 17.00 8.67
N ASN A 260 1.06 16.40 7.57
CA ASN A 260 0.26 15.58 6.65
C ASN A 260 -1.02 16.27 6.15
N ILE A 261 -0.94 17.59 5.94
CA ILE A 261 -2.00 18.31 5.26
C ILE A 261 -2.15 17.76 3.84
N VAL A 262 -3.39 17.49 3.44
CA VAL A 262 -3.78 17.10 2.09
C VAL A 262 -4.98 17.92 1.65
N ALA A 263 -5.01 18.30 0.37
CA ALA A 263 -6.16 18.90 -0.28
C ALA A 263 -6.85 17.87 -1.18
N LYS A 264 -8.17 17.80 -1.10
CA LYS A 264 -9.01 16.89 -1.87
C LYS A 264 -10.12 17.68 -2.56
N ASN A 265 -10.19 17.56 -3.89
CA ASN A 265 -11.23 18.20 -4.68
C ASN A 265 -12.61 17.69 -4.25
N ARG A 266 -13.61 18.59 -4.21
CA ARG A 266 -14.99 18.27 -3.84
C ARG A 266 -15.96 19.09 -4.68
N TYR A 267 -17.17 18.55 -4.90
CA TYR A 267 -18.29 19.34 -5.44
C TYR A 267 -18.48 20.66 -4.68
N GLY A 268 -18.30 21.78 -5.39
CA GLY A 268 -18.47 23.12 -4.85
C GLY A 268 -17.37 23.58 -3.90
N GLY A 269 -16.18 22.96 -3.91
CA GLY A 269 -15.09 23.37 -3.02
C GLY A 269 -13.82 22.51 -3.00
N ILE A 270 -12.97 22.76 -2.00
CA ILE A 270 -11.77 21.98 -1.70
C ILE A 270 -11.84 21.53 -0.24
N GLY A 271 -11.77 20.23 -0.01
CA GLY A 271 -11.63 19.66 1.33
C GLY A 271 -10.17 19.58 1.75
N LEU A 272 -9.87 20.02 2.96
CA LEU A 272 -8.56 19.91 3.59
C LEU A 272 -8.64 18.94 4.76
N LYS A 273 -7.58 18.17 4.97
CA LYS A 273 -7.40 17.29 6.13
C LYS A 273 -5.95 17.31 6.58
N TRP A 274 -5.70 17.33 7.89
CA TRP A 274 -4.36 17.26 8.49
C TRP A 274 -4.38 16.44 9.79
N TYR A 275 -3.21 16.22 10.40
CA TYR A 275 -3.08 15.57 11.70
C TYR A 275 -3.25 16.54 12.86
N LYS A 276 -3.91 16.09 13.93
CA LYS A 276 -4.18 16.89 15.13
C LYS A 276 -2.87 17.25 15.82
N GLU A 277 -2.70 18.52 16.12
CA GLU A 277 -1.66 18.99 17.03
C GLU A 277 -2.22 19.02 18.47
N SER A 278 -1.44 18.54 19.43
CA SER A 278 -1.84 18.32 20.83
C SER A 278 -2.25 19.59 21.60
N SER A 279 -1.60 20.71 21.34
CA SER A 279 -1.84 22.00 22.01
C SER A 279 -2.79 22.93 21.23
N ALA A 280 -3.27 22.51 20.05
CA ALA A 280 -4.18 23.28 19.23
C ALA A 280 -5.61 23.29 19.78
N ALA A 281 -6.13 24.47 20.07
CA ALA A 281 -7.54 24.71 20.36
C ALA A 281 -8.36 24.92 19.08
N LYS A 282 -7.73 25.49 18.04
CA LYS A 282 -8.31 25.72 16.70
C LYS A 282 -7.20 25.84 15.66
N TYR A 283 -7.58 26.02 14.39
CA TYR A 283 -6.64 26.23 13.28
C TYR A 283 -7.01 27.47 12.46
N TYR A 284 -6.01 28.16 11.94
CA TYR A 284 -6.22 29.14 10.86
C TYR A 284 -5.91 28.48 9.52
N VAL A 285 -6.82 28.63 8.57
CA VAL A 285 -6.66 28.13 7.20
C VAL A 285 -6.35 29.31 6.29
N TYR A 286 -5.31 29.18 5.49
CA TYR A 286 -4.90 30.21 4.54
C TYR A 286 -5.06 29.71 3.13
N ARG A 287 -5.47 30.60 2.23
CA ARG A 287 -5.69 30.31 0.81
C ARG A 287 -4.93 31.29 -0.07
N SER A 288 -4.42 30.79 -1.19
CA SER A 288 -3.80 31.59 -2.24
C SER A 288 -4.22 31.10 -3.63
N GLY A 289 -4.35 32.01 -4.60
CA GLY A 289 -4.54 31.66 -6.02
C GLY A 289 -3.21 31.50 -6.79
N ASP A 290 -2.12 32.07 -6.29
CA ASP A 290 -0.83 32.21 -6.99
C ASP A 290 0.34 31.49 -6.27
N ASN A 291 0.08 30.88 -5.11
CA ASN A 291 1.06 30.27 -4.20
C ASN A 291 2.09 31.25 -3.61
N ALA A 292 1.85 32.56 -3.71
CA ALA A 292 2.72 33.61 -3.17
C ALA A 292 1.99 34.46 -2.13
N THR A 293 0.76 34.85 -2.43
CA THR A 293 -0.05 35.75 -1.62
C THR A 293 -1.17 34.98 -0.94
N PHE A 294 -1.06 34.79 0.38
CA PHE A 294 -2.01 33.99 1.17
C PHE A 294 -2.89 34.86 2.06
N GLU A 295 -4.20 34.60 1.99
CA GLU A 295 -5.21 35.23 2.84
C GLU A 295 -5.75 34.23 3.85
N LYS A 296 -5.90 34.65 5.11
CA LYS A 296 -6.55 33.85 6.14
C LYS A 296 -8.06 33.80 5.88
N LEU A 297 -8.63 32.60 5.84
CA LEU A 297 -10.07 32.40 5.75
C LEU A 297 -10.75 32.72 7.08
N SER A 298 -11.99 33.20 7.02
CA SER A 298 -12.74 33.66 8.21
C SER A 298 -13.18 32.54 9.15
N THR A 299 -13.28 31.31 8.65
CA THR A 299 -13.67 30.15 9.46
C THR A 299 -12.44 29.56 10.15
N GLU A 300 -12.54 29.36 11.45
CA GLU A 300 -11.45 28.86 12.30
C GLU A 300 -11.84 27.46 12.83
N PRO A 301 -11.58 26.39 12.07
CA PRO A 301 -12.00 25.04 12.45
C PRO A 301 -11.33 24.60 13.76
N THR A 302 -12.09 23.93 14.62
CA THR A 302 -11.59 23.26 15.84
C THR A 302 -11.23 21.79 15.58
N ASP A 303 -11.67 21.24 14.45
CA ASP A 303 -11.36 19.89 13.98
C ASP A 303 -10.23 19.92 12.94
N THR A 304 -9.70 18.76 12.55
CA THR A 304 -8.59 18.62 11.60
C THR A 304 -9.03 18.49 10.15
N THR A 305 -10.25 18.93 9.86
CA THR A 305 -10.81 18.99 8.52
C THR A 305 -11.43 20.35 8.24
N PHE A 306 -11.35 20.80 7.00
CA PHE A 306 -11.97 22.05 6.56
C PHE A 306 -12.49 21.92 5.14
N ILE A 307 -13.60 22.59 4.81
CA ILE A 307 -14.15 22.60 3.46
C ILE A 307 -14.22 24.06 3.01
N ASP A 308 -13.39 24.42 2.05
CA ASP A 308 -13.45 25.72 1.40
C ASP A 308 -14.45 25.66 0.24
N ALA A 309 -15.58 26.35 0.37
CA ALA A 309 -16.59 26.39 -0.68
C ALA A 309 -16.19 27.37 -1.79
N LEU A 310 -16.01 26.86 -3.01
CA LEU A 310 -15.42 27.59 -4.14
C LEU A 310 -16.19 27.36 -5.43
N THR A 311 -16.16 28.37 -6.30
CA THR A 311 -16.61 28.22 -7.69
C THR A 311 -15.62 27.34 -8.44
N ALA A 312 -16.15 26.34 -9.17
CA ALA A 312 -15.32 25.40 -9.89
C ALA A 312 -14.52 26.06 -11.04
N GLY A 313 -13.33 25.53 -11.32
CA GLY A 313 -12.47 25.92 -12.44
C GLY A 313 -11.18 26.63 -12.06
N SER A 314 -10.85 26.77 -10.77
CA SER A 314 -9.62 27.44 -10.31
C SER A 314 -8.80 26.56 -9.37
N LYS A 315 -7.47 26.66 -9.51
CA LYS A 315 -6.49 26.05 -8.61
C LYS A 315 -6.29 26.96 -7.40
N TYR A 316 -6.28 26.38 -6.21
CA TYR A 316 -6.00 27.11 -4.97
C TYR A 316 -4.96 26.38 -4.14
N TYR A 317 -4.10 27.15 -3.49
CA TYR A 317 -3.06 26.70 -2.58
C TYR A 317 -3.50 26.94 -1.14
N TYR A 318 -3.13 26.04 -0.24
CA TYR A 318 -3.49 26.12 1.17
C TYR A 318 -2.31 25.79 2.07
N TYR A 319 -2.28 26.44 3.23
CA TYR A 319 -1.59 25.96 4.40
C TYR A 319 -2.45 26.20 5.64
N VAL A 320 -2.11 25.53 6.73
CA VAL A 320 -2.80 25.70 8.02
C VAL A 320 -1.80 25.99 9.12
N THR A 321 -2.21 26.76 10.12
CA THR A 321 -1.47 26.97 11.37
C THR A 321 -2.32 26.50 12.54
N ALA A 322 -1.69 25.85 13.52
CA ALA A 322 -2.34 25.51 14.78
C ALA A 322 -2.35 26.74 15.70
N VAL A 323 -3.42 26.89 16.49
CA VAL A 323 -3.62 28.03 17.40
C VAL A 323 -3.97 27.50 18.78
N ASN A 324 -3.22 27.95 19.80
CA ASN A 324 -3.45 27.52 21.18
C ASN A 324 -4.71 28.16 21.79
N SER A 325 -5.05 27.79 23.02
CA SER A 325 -6.20 28.33 23.74
C SER A 325 -6.10 29.83 24.06
N ALA A 326 -4.90 30.41 24.01
CA ALA A 326 -4.66 31.85 24.21
C ALA A 326 -4.74 32.67 22.90
N GLY A 327 -4.96 32.02 21.75
CA GLY A 327 -5.06 32.68 20.45
C GLY A 327 -3.74 32.86 19.70
N THR A 328 -2.63 32.34 20.23
CA THR A 328 -1.31 32.41 19.57
C THR A 328 -1.17 31.32 18.51
N ALA A 329 -0.78 31.72 17.30
CA ALA A 329 -0.56 30.81 16.17
C ALA A 329 0.90 30.28 16.15
N GLY A 330 1.06 28.99 15.88
CA GLY A 330 2.35 28.35 15.62
C GLY A 330 2.81 28.46 14.17
N ASP A 331 3.79 27.65 13.80
CA ASP A 331 4.35 27.61 12.45
C ASP A 331 3.37 27.09 11.39
N THR A 332 3.65 27.43 10.13
CA THR A 332 2.84 27.05 8.96
C THR A 332 3.14 25.62 8.50
N SER A 333 2.10 24.90 8.10
CA SER A 333 2.26 23.63 7.39
C SER A 333 2.92 23.83 6.02
N LYS A 334 3.36 22.74 5.38
CA LYS A 334 3.69 22.75 3.96
C LYS A 334 2.50 23.23 3.13
N HIS A 335 2.77 23.91 2.01
CA HIS A 335 1.74 24.29 1.05
C HIS A 335 1.23 23.04 0.32
N VAL A 336 -0.08 22.93 0.20
CA VAL A 336 -0.77 21.98 -0.67
C VAL A 336 -1.59 22.74 -1.69
N PHE A 337 -2.08 22.07 -2.73
CA PHE A 337 -3.02 22.67 -3.67
C PHE A 337 -4.16 21.71 -4.00
N GLY A 338 -5.31 22.28 -4.30
CA GLY A 338 -6.46 21.59 -4.86
C GLY A 338 -7.06 22.38 -6.02
N TYR A 339 -7.94 21.75 -6.77
CA TYR A 339 -8.76 22.42 -7.77
C TYR A 339 -10.19 22.42 -7.27
N ALA A 340 -10.87 23.57 -7.34
CA ALA A 340 -12.30 23.59 -7.16
C ALA A 340 -12.91 22.90 -8.40
N THR A 341 -13.34 21.65 -8.27
CA THR A 341 -13.84 20.86 -9.40
C THR A 341 -15.23 20.32 -9.11
N ARG A 342 -15.99 20.07 -10.17
CA ARG A 342 -17.32 19.51 -10.08
C ARG A 342 -17.25 17.99 -10.09
N ILE A 343 -18.24 17.42 -9.44
CA ILE A 343 -18.52 15.99 -9.50
C ILE A 343 -19.76 15.85 -10.37
N TRP A 344 -19.63 15.04 -11.41
CA TRP A 344 -20.72 14.69 -12.31
C TRP A 344 -21.10 13.23 -12.13
N TRP A 345 -22.37 12.91 -12.36
CA TRP A 345 -22.90 11.56 -12.22
C TRP A 345 -23.56 11.11 -13.52
N VAL A 346 -23.35 9.84 -13.89
CA VAL A 346 -23.96 9.19 -15.05
C VAL A 346 -24.64 7.89 -14.62
N ASP A 347 -25.89 7.69 -15.02
CA ASP A 347 -26.70 6.48 -14.75
C ASP A 347 -27.52 6.14 -16.00
N VAL A 348 -27.20 5.00 -16.64
CA VAL A 348 -27.90 4.58 -17.87
C VAL A 348 -29.39 4.28 -17.63
N THR A 349 -29.75 3.91 -16.40
CA THR A 349 -31.11 3.45 -16.05
C THR A 349 -32.02 4.63 -15.76
N ASN A 350 -31.56 5.55 -14.91
CA ASN A 350 -32.41 6.63 -14.37
C ASN A 350 -32.01 8.04 -14.85
N GLY A 351 -30.84 8.18 -15.46
CA GLY A 351 -30.30 9.46 -15.86
C GLY A 351 -31.04 10.11 -17.03
N LYS A 352 -30.81 11.42 -17.21
CA LYS A 352 -31.36 12.21 -18.33
C LYS A 352 -30.32 13.17 -18.87
N ASP A 353 -30.25 13.31 -20.19
CA ASP A 353 -29.31 14.18 -20.87
C ASP A 353 -29.89 15.59 -21.07
N GLU A 354 -30.12 16.29 -19.95
CA GLU A 354 -30.52 17.70 -19.93
C GLU A 354 -29.53 18.49 -19.04
N THR A 355 -29.31 19.77 -19.34
CA THR A 355 -28.28 20.62 -18.69
C THR A 355 -28.39 20.77 -17.16
N ARG A 356 -29.56 20.48 -16.57
CA ARG A 356 -29.79 20.54 -15.12
C ARG A 356 -29.42 19.25 -14.37
N TYR A 357 -29.13 18.15 -15.08
CA TYR A 357 -28.73 16.87 -14.50
C TYR A 357 -27.21 16.76 -14.40
N GLY A 358 -26.73 15.60 -13.96
CA GLY A 358 -25.32 15.32 -13.68
C GLY A 358 -24.84 15.79 -12.30
N VAL A 359 -25.56 16.69 -11.64
CA VAL A 359 -25.09 17.36 -10.40
C VAL A 359 -25.15 16.48 -9.14
N SER A 360 -25.83 15.34 -9.17
CA SER A 360 -25.89 14.39 -8.05
C SER A 360 -26.20 12.97 -8.54
N ALA A 361 -26.00 11.97 -7.66
CA ALA A 361 -26.27 10.57 -7.97
C ALA A 361 -27.74 10.28 -8.32
N ASP A 362 -28.69 11.03 -7.74
CA ASP A 362 -30.13 10.90 -7.98
C ASP A 362 -30.62 11.76 -9.15
N SER A 363 -29.78 12.69 -9.62
CA SER A 363 -30.05 13.59 -10.73
C SER A 363 -28.88 13.55 -11.72
N SER A 364 -28.60 12.36 -12.24
CA SER A 364 -27.46 12.05 -13.12
C SER A 364 -27.77 12.27 -14.61
N PHE A 365 -26.71 12.46 -15.41
CA PHE A 365 -26.80 12.31 -16.86
C PHE A 365 -27.11 10.86 -17.23
N LYS A 366 -27.68 10.64 -18.42
CA LYS A 366 -27.95 9.31 -18.95
C LYS A 366 -26.72 8.72 -19.63
N THR A 367 -26.05 9.52 -20.45
CA THR A 367 -24.93 9.07 -21.29
C THR A 367 -23.59 9.63 -20.82
N ILE A 368 -22.52 8.91 -21.14
CA ILE A 368 -21.15 9.38 -20.90
C ILE A 368 -20.81 10.53 -21.85
N GLU A 369 -21.25 10.47 -23.11
CA GLU A 369 -21.10 11.55 -24.09
C GLU A 369 -21.64 12.87 -23.54
N GLN A 370 -22.82 12.84 -22.90
CA GLN A 370 -23.38 14.02 -22.27
C GLN A 370 -22.45 14.61 -21.20
N ALA A 371 -21.79 13.77 -20.42
CA ALA A 371 -20.93 14.21 -19.32
C ALA A 371 -19.57 14.74 -19.79
N VAL A 372 -18.96 14.09 -20.79
CA VAL A 372 -17.56 14.35 -21.18
C VAL A 372 -17.41 15.24 -22.42
N LYS A 373 -18.44 15.36 -23.26
CA LYS A 373 -18.38 16.13 -24.52
C LYS A 373 -19.34 17.31 -24.50
N THR A 374 -20.64 17.05 -24.38
CA THR A 374 -21.66 18.10 -24.59
C THR A 374 -21.92 18.95 -23.34
N ASN A 375 -21.41 18.55 -22.17
CA ASN A 375 -21.47 19.33 -20.95
C ASN A 375 -20.58 20.59 -21.04
N SER A 376 -21.16 21.72 -21.43
CA SER A 376 -20.48 23.01 -21.47
C SER A 376 -19.93 23.47 -20.11
N SER A 377 -20.45 22.91 -19.00
CA SER A 377 -19.99 23.19 -17.64
C SER A 377 -18.85 22.28 -17.16
N LEU A 378 -18.40 21.31 -17.97
CA LEU A 378 -17.21 20.54 -17.66
C LEU A 378 -15.98 21.45 -17.66
N VAL A 379 -15.15 21.37 -16.63
CA VAL A 379 -13.86 22.08 -16.52
C VAL A 379 -12.74 21.11 -16.14
N SER A 380 -11.48 21.48 -16.43
CA SER A 380 -10.34 20.63 -16.11
C SER A 380 -10.26 20.32 -14.60
N GLY A 381 -10.07 19.05 -14.26
CA GLY A 381 -10.02 18.50 -12.91
C GLY A 381 -11.35 17.92 -12.41
N ASP A 382 -12.44 18.05 -13.17
CA ASP A 382 -13.73 17.45 -12.84
C ASP A 382 -13.65 15.92 -12.76
N THR A 383 -14.50 15.34 -11.92
CA THR A 383 -14.65 13.88 -11.80
C THR A 383 -16.05 13.47 -12.21
N ILE A 384 -16.16 12.48 -13.10
CA ILE A 384 -17.41 11.91 -13.57
C ILE A 384 -17.54 10.50 -12.99
N TYR A 385 -18.48 10.30 -12.07
CA TYR A 385 -18.84 8.98 -11.55
C TYR A 385 -19.89 8.32 -12.43
N VAL A 386 -19.62 7.09 -12.84
CA VAL A 386 -20.53 6.29 -13.66
C VAL A 386 -21.06 5.12 -12.82
N LYS A 387 -22.38 5.00 -12.75
CA LYS A 387 -23.06 3.90 -12.05
C LYS A 387 -22.87 2.56 -12.78
N PRO A 388 -23.04 1.42 -12.09
CA PRO A 388 -23.02 0.12 -12.76
C PRO A 388 -24.10 0.04 -13.83
N SER A 389 -23.75 -0.54 -14.97
CA SER A 389 -24.71 -0.92 -16.02
C SER A 389 -25.25 -2.34 -15.79
N ILE A 390 -24.47 -3.18 -15.09
CA ILE A 390 -24.90 -4.51 -14.65
C ILE A 390 -25.66 -4.37 -13.34
N THR A 391 -26.90 -4.87 -13.34
CA THR A 391 -27.80 -4.84 -12.18
C THR A 391 -28.53 -6.18 -12.06
N SER A 392 -29.33 -6.37 -11.01
CA SER A 392 -30.19 -7.56 -10.90
C SER A 392 -31.18 -7.71 -12.06
N SER A 393 -31.55 -6.60 -12.71
CA SER A 393 -32.47 -6.60 -13.87
C SER A 393 -31.75 -6.77 -15.21
N TYR A 394 -30.45 -6.47 -15.25
CA TYR A 394 -29.61 -6.55 -16.44
C TYR A 394 -28.27 -7.18 -16.06
N SER A 395 -28.20 -8.50 -16.08
CA SER A 395 -27.13 -9.25 -15.41
C SER A 395 -25.92 -9.57 -16.28
N THR A 396 -25.91 -9.18 -17.56
CA THR A 396 -24.85 -9.52 -18.50
C THR A 396 -24.39 -8.32 -19.32
N LYS A 397 -23.15 -8.35 -19.83
CA LYS A 397 -22.59 -7.33 -20.73
C LYS A 397 -23.38 -7.11 -22.03
N TYR A 398 -24.31 -8.02 -22.36
CA TYR A 398 -25.21 -7.93 -23.52
C TYR A 398 -26.59 -7.36 -23.19
N SER A 399 -26.95 -7.27 -21.91
CA SER A 399 -28.27 -6.79 -21.46
C SER A 399 -28.18 -5.48 -20.67
N GLY A 400 -27.07 -5.22 -19.98
CA GLY A 400 -26.84 -4.01 -19.18
C GLY A 400 -25.55 -3.30 -19.56
N TYR A 401 -25.64 -2.23 -20.35
CA TYR A 401 -24.49 -1.49 -20.85
C TYR A 401 -24.83 -0.03 -21.15
N TYR A 402 -23.79 0.80 -21.18
CA TYR A 402 -23.83 2.11 -21.84
C TYR A 402 -23.65 1.90 -23.34
N ASP A 403 -24.63 2.38 -24.12
CA ASP A 403 -24.66 2.19 -25.57
C ASP A 403 -23.71 3.16 -26.28
N PHE A 404 -22.71 2.59 -26.94
CA PHE A 404 -21.78 3.28 -27.86
C PHE A 404 -22.00 2.84 -29.32
N GLY A 405 -22.87 1.86 -29.57
CA GLY A 405 -23.10 1.31 -30.90
C GLY A 405 -23.76 2.29 -31.87
N ASN A 406 -24.44 3.31 -31.33
CA ASN A 406 -25.09 4.37 -32.10
C ASN A 406 -24.28 5.67 -32.19
N ILE A 407 -23.03 5.69 -31.69
CA ILE A 407 -22.13 6.85 -31.76
C ILE A 407 -21.12 6.63 -32.89
N SER A 408 -21.40 7.20 -34.06
CA SER A 408 -20.54 7.05 -35.25
C SER A 408 -19.12 7.51 -34.97
N GLY A 409 -18.12 6.62 -35.13
CA GLY A 409 -16.71 6.94 -34.93
C GLY A 409 -16.24 7.02 -33.48
N GLY A 410 -17.15 6.86 -32.50
CA GLY A 410 -16.88 7.00 -31.08
C GLY A 410 -16.91 8.45 -30.58
N ILE A 411 -16.74 8.65 -29.27
CA ILE A 411 -16.73 9.97 -28.66
C ILE A 411 -15.39 10.66 -28.92
N ASN A 412 -15.38 11.65 -29.82
CA ASN A 412 -14.34 12.70 -29.85
C ASN A 412 -14.72 13.80 -28.84
N LEU A 413 -13.79 14.23 -27.98
CA LEU A 413 -14.04 15.19 -26.92
C LEU A 413 -14.20 16.64 -27.44
N ASP A 414 -13.57 16.98 -28.57
CA ASP A 414 -13.53 18.34 -29.15
C ASP A 414 -12.99 19.41 -28.16
N HIS A 415 -12.18 19.00 -27.17
CA HIS A 415 -11.58 19.88 -26.18
C HIS A 415 -10.41 19.23 -25.42
N ASN A 416 -9.50 20.06 -24.89
CA ASN A 416 -8.33 19.61 -24.12
C ASN A 416 -8.53 19.57 -22.58
N LYS A 417 -9.78 19.64 -22.09
CA LYS A 417 -10.05 19.65 -20.64
C LYS A 417 -9.73 18.29 -20.03
N ASP A 418 -8.97 18.30 -18.93
CA ASP A 418 -8.62 17.07 -18.22
C ASP A 418 -9.71 16.63 -17.24
N PHE A 419 -10.03 15.34 -17.17
CA PHE A 419 -11.06 14.84 -16.25
C PHE A 419 -10.80 13.41 -15.76
N VAL A 420 -11.38 13.06 -14.62
CA VAL A 420 -11.39 11.68 -14.12
C VAL A 420 -12.74 11.04 -14.43
N LEU A 421 -12.79 10.11 -15.37
CA LEU A 421 -13.97 9.27 -15.61
C LEU A 421 -13.79 7.98 -14.82
N LYS A 422 -14.71 7.71 -13.88
CA LYS A 422 -14.55 6.63 -12.92
C LYS A 422 -15.84 5.83 -12.71
N SER A 423 -15.76 4.52 -12.88
CA SER A 423 -16.82 3.63 -12.43
C SER A 423 -16.94 3.61 -10.91
N THR A 424 -18.17 3.55 -10.42
CA THR A 424 -18.49 3.35 -9.00
C THR A 424 -18.48 1.89 -8.57
N ALA A 425 -18.46 0.94 -9.52
CA ALA A 425 -18.59 -0.50 -9.26
C ALA A 425 -17.49 -1.36 -9.90
N GLY A 426 -16.56 -0.76 -10.66
CA GLY A 426 -15.47 -1.46 -11.33
C GLY A 426 -15.84 -2.02 -12.71
N ALA A 427 -14.83 -2.53 -13.43
CA ALA A 427 -14.95 -2.92 -14.83
C ALA A 427 -15.93 -4.07 -15.05
N ASP A 428 -16.04 -5.01 -14.11
CA ASP A 428 -16.96 -6.15 -14.19
C ASP A 428 -18.44 -5.73 -14.21
N SER A 429 -18.76 -4.53 -13.72
CA SER A 429 -20.13 -4.04 -13.57
C SER A 429 -20.47 -2.80 -14.39
N THR A 430 -19.49 -2.12 -15.00
CA THR A 430 -19.70 -0.92 -15.82
C THR A 430 -19.19 -1.16 -17.23
N ILE A 431 -20.12 -1.54 -18.10
CA ILE A 431 -19.84 -1.98 -19.48
C ILE A 431 -20.17 -0.86 -20.45
N LEU A 432 -19.21 -0.52 -21.30
CA LEU A 432 -19.36 0.33 -22.47
C LEU A 432 -19.41 -0.59 -23.68
N ASN A 433 -20.57 -0.75 -24.31
CA ASN A 433 -20.73 -1.71 -25.40
C ASN A 433 -20.98 -0.94 -26.71
N ALA A 434 -20.10 -1.14 -27.69
CA ALA A 434 -20.23 -0.53 -29.01
C ALA A 434 -20.94 -1.44 -30.03
N GLU A 435 -21.53 -2.55 -29.57
CA GLU A 435 -22.38 -3.47 -30.33
C GLU A 435 -21.76 -4.06 -31.60
N GLY A 436 -20.45 -3.97 -31.74
CA GLY A 436 -19.73 -4.39 -32.93
C GLY A 436 -19.93 -3.47 -34.12
N LYS A 437 -20.32 -2.21 -33.88
CA LYS A 437 -20.64 -1.21 -34.91
C LYS A 437 -19.66 -0.05 -34.96
N ASN A 438 -19.14 0.37 -33.81
CA ASN A 438 -18.37 1.62 -33.67
C ASN A 438 -17.23 1.47 -32.66
N ARG A 439 -16.42 2.53 -32.55
CA ARG A 439 -15.43 2.71 -31.49
C ARG A 439 -16.07 3.35 -30.25
N HIS A 440 -15.35 3.33 -29.13
CA HIS A 440 -15.76 3.99 -27.89
C HIS A 440 -15.28 5.43 -27.80
N PHE A 441 -13.97 5.66 -27.95
CA PHE A 441 -13.37 6.98 -27.77
C PHE A 441 -12.32 7.32 -28.83
N TYR A 442 -12.21 8.62 -29.08
CA TYR A 442 -11.19 9.24 -29.89
C TYR A 442 -10.52 10.36 -29.08
N PHE A 443 -9.24 10.20 -28.77
CA PHE A 443 -8.49 11.16 -27.97
C PHE A 443 -7.37 11.79 -28.80
N ASP A 444 -7.58 13.03 -29.26
CA ASP A 444 -6.63 13.76 -30.09
C ASP A 444 -6.41 15.24 -29.69
N ASP A 445 -7.20 15.77 -28.75
CA ASP A 445 -7.12 17.19 -28.36
C ASP A 445 -6.04 17.50 -27.29
N GLY A 446 -5.13 16.56 -27.00
CA GLY A 446 -4.01 16.81 -26.09
C GLY A 446 -4.32 16.65 -24.60
N GLN A 447 -5.24 15.75 -24.23
CA GLN A 447 -5.52 15.42 -22.83
C GLN A 447 -4.27 14.91 -22.12
N THR A 448 -3.95 15.46 -20.95
CA THR A 448 -2.74 15.10 -20.20
C THR A 448 -2.96 13.84 -19.35
N SER A 449 -1.95 13.46 -18.56
CA SER A 449 -2.06 12.36 -17.59
C SER A 449 -2.98 12.67 -16.39
N ALA A 450 -3.48 13.91 -16.30
CA ALA A 450 -4.57 14.24 -15.39
C ALA A 450 -5.92 13.69 -15.88
N THR A 451 -6.05 13.36 -17.17
CA THR A 451 -7.18 12.57 -17.68
C THR A 451 -7.00 11.11 -17.34
N GLN A 452 -7.93 10.56 -16.57
CA GLN A 452 -7.89 9.18 -16.07
C GLN A 452 -9.21 8.48 -16.36
N ILE A 453 -9.12 7.27 -16.92
CA ILE A 453 -10.27 6.41 -17.21
C ILE A 453 -10.15 5.16 -16.34
N ILE A 454 -11.08 4.99 -15.39
CA ILE A 454 -10.90 4.06 -14.27
C ILE A 454 -12.08 3.09 -14.15
N GLY A 455 -11.81 1.80 -14.28
CA GLY A 455 -12.77 0.75 -13.91
C GLY A 455 -13.88 0.49 -14.93
N PHE A 456 -13.59 0.51 -16.23
CA PHE A 456 -14.58 0.27 -17.28
C PHE A 456 -14.24 -0.96 -18.12
N THR A 457 -15.27 -1.67 -18.59
CA THR A 457 -15.11 -2.64 -19.68
C THR A 457 -15.50 -1.99 -21.01
N PHE A 458 -14.54 -1.88 -21.93
CA PHE A 458 -14.72 -1.52 -23.32
C PHE A 458 -14.99 -2.79 -24.13
N PHE A 459 -16.26 -3.03 -24.42
CA PHE A 459 -16.72 -4.27 -25.03
C PHE A 459 -17.18 -4.08 -26.48
N ASN A 460 -16.78 -5.02 -27.33
CA ASN A 460 -17.32 -5.20 -28.68
C ASN A 460 -17.20 -3.95 -29.56
N GLY A 461 -16.09 -3.21 -29.44
CA GLY A 461 -15.69 -2.16 -30.36
C GLY A 461 -15.39 -2.72 -31.75
N LYS A 462 -15.77 -1.98 -32.80
CA LYS A 462 -15.43 -2.32 -34.17
C LYS A 462 -15.02 -1.10 -34.98
N GLU A 463 -14.00 -1.30 -35.80
CA GLU A 463 -13.65 -0.41 -36.91
C GLU A 463 -13.80 -1.20 -38.23
N GLU A 464 -14.60 -0.66 -39.16
CA GLU A 464 -14.96 -1.32 -40.43
C GLU A 464 -14.45 -0.65 -41.70
N GLY A 465 -13.82 0.54 -41.65
CA GLY A 465 -13.28 1.27 -42.82
C GLY A 465 -14.19 1.30 -44.05
N ASN A 466 -14.91 2.40 -44.30
CA ASN A 466 -15.60 2.54 -45.59
C ASN A 466 -14.60 2.95 -46.68
N ASP A 467 -14.49 2.13 -47.73
CA ASP A 467 -13.51 2.13 -48.84
C ASP A 467 -13.38 3.45 -49.65
N GLN A 468 -14.12 4.50 -49.28
CA GLN A 468 -14.11 5.77 -50.00
C GLN A 468 -13.91 7.03 -49.13
N ASP A 469 -13.89 6.94 -47.80
CA ASP A 469 -13.72 8.11 -46.90
C ASP A 469 -12.86 7.82 -45.65
N SER A 470 -12.28 6.62 -45.49
CA SER A 470 -11.58 6.25 -44.26
C SER A 470 -10.21 6.93 -44.13
N ASN A 471 -10.12 7.93 -43.26
CA ASN A 471 -8.87 8.21 -42.55
C ASN A 471 -8.42 6.89 -41.90
N TRP A 472 -7.20 6.45 -42.21
CA TRP A 472 -6.60 5.13 -41.94
C TRP A 472 -6.37 4.88 -40.45
N GLU A 473 -7.44 4.85 -39.67
CA GLU A 473 -7.38 4.95 -38.22
C GLU A 473 -7.73 3.58 -37.63
N GLY A 474 -6.76 2.99 -36.93
CA GLY A 474 -6.92 1.67 -36.30
C GLY A 474 -7.79 1.73 -35.05
N GLY A 475 -7.60 0.74 -34.17
CA GLY A 475 -8.23 0.75 -32.85
C GLY A 475 -9.72 0.48 -32.92
N GLY A 476 -10.15 -0.77 -32.78
CA GLY A 476 -11.59 -1.11 -32.76
C GLY A 476 -12.36 -0.45 -31.61
N SER A 477 -11.67 -0.05 -30.53
CA SER A 477 -12.28 0.58 -29.35
C SER A 477 -11.80 2.01 -29.13
N VAL A 478 -10.49 2.26 -29.15
CA VAL A 478 -9.93 3.57 -28.80
C VAL A 478 -8.82 4.00 -29.76
N VAL A 479 -8.89 5.26 -30.19
CA VAL A 479 -7.79 5.96 -30.87
C VAL A 479 -7.15 6.95 -29.90
N ILE A 480 -5.82 6.94 -29.80
CA ILE A 480 -5.04 7.89 -29.00
C ILE A 480 -3.99 8.54 -29.91
N SER A 481 -4.12 9.84 -30.14
CA SER A 481 -3.33 10.61 -31.11
C SER A 481 -3.08 12.05 -30.64
N GLY A 482 -2.40 12.84 -31.46
CA GLY A 482 -2.15 14.25 -31.17
C GLY A 482 -0.91 14.52 -30.30
N SER A 483 -0.53 15.79 -30.19
CA SER A 483 0.57 16.24 -29.34
C SER A 483 0.11 16.39 -27.89
N ASN A 484 0.96 15.97 -26.94
CA ASN A 484 0.68 16.00 -25.50
C ASN A 484 -0.42 15.07 -24.95
N THR A 485 -1.01 14.18 -25.75
CA THR A 485 -1.99 13.21 -25.26
C THR A 485 -1.31 12.12 -24.39
N LYS A 486 -1.59 12.11 -23.08
CA LYS A 486 -0.91 11.26 -22.07
C LYS A 486 -1.88 10.58 -21.09
N ILE A 487 -3.07 10.24 -21.58
CA ILE A 487 -4.19 9.69 -20.80
C ILE A 487 -3.78 8.41 -20.05
N LYS A 488 -4.34 8.24 -18.85
CA LYS A 488 -4.18 7.01 -18.04
C LYS A 488 -5.43 6.14 -18.09
N PHE A 489 -5.22 4.84 -18.28
CA PHE A 489 -6.24 3.81 -18.09
C PHE A 489 -5.87 2.96 -16.89
N GLU A 490 -6.80 2.83 -15.94
CA GLU A 490 -6.58 2.11 -14.70
C GLU A 490 -7.72 1.11 -14.47
N ASN A 491 -7.38 -0.16 -14.19
CA ASN A 491 -8.36 -1.21 -13.92
C ASN A 491 -9.44 -1.35 -15.02
N CYS A 492 -9.08 -1.11 -16.28
CA CYS A 492 -9.99 -1.23 -17.41
C CYS A 492 -9.86 -2.60 -18.09
N ILE A 493 -10.94 -3.06 -18.72
CA ILE A 493 -10.96 -4.29 -19.52
C ILE A 493 -11.29 -3.90 -20.97
N PHE A 494 -10.45 -4.25 -21.92
CA PHE A 494 -10.73 -4.18 -23.34
C PHE A 494 -11.05 -5.60 -23.81
N ASP A 495 -12.32 -5.87 -24.11
CA ASP A 495 -12.80 -7.21 -24.42
C ASP A 495 -13.46 -7.29 -25.80
N SER A 496 -12.99 -8.24 -26.62
CA SER A 496 -13.62 -8.59 -27.90
C SER A 496 -13.74 -7.43 -28.88
N ASN A 497 -12.81 -6.46 -28.82
CA ASN A 497 -12.73 -5.35 -29.76
C ASN A 497 -11.97 -5.78 -31.01
N ARG A 498 -12.39 -5.27 -32.17
CA ARG A 498 -11.82 -5.72 -33.45
C ARG A 498 -11.64 -4.66 -34.51
N VAL A 499 -10.67 -4.93 -35.38
CA VAL A 499 -10.53 -4.28 -36.69
C VAL A 499 -10.74 -5.35 -37.76
N THR A 500 -11.58 -5.05 -38.76
CA THR A 500 -11.81 -5.94 -39.92
C THR A 500 -11.61 -5.22 -41.26
N SER A 501 -11.05 -4.02 -41.23
CA SER A 501 -10.77 -3.16 -42.37
C SER A 501 -9.26 -3.13 -42.67
N ASP A 502 -8.85 -2.23 -43.58
CA ASP A 502 -7.46 -1.85 -43.90
C ASP A 502 -6.62 -1.18 -42.80
N SER A 503 -6.95 -1.43 -41.54
CA SER A 503 -6.26 -0.88 -40.38
C SER A 503 -5.71 -1.94 -39.40
N ASP A 504 -5.23 -1.50 -38.23
CA ASP A 504 -4.48 -2.31 -37.25
C ASP A 504 -4.91 -2.01 -35.80
N GLY A 505 -4.57 -2.87 -34.84
CA GLY A 505 -4.89 -2.66 -33.43
C GLY A 505 -6.34 -2.99 -33.10
N GLY A 506 -6.65 -4.24 -32.76
CA GLY A 506 -8.04 -4.66 -32.54
C GLY A 506 -8.78 -3.89 -31.45
N ALA A 507 -8.09 -3.48 -30.37
CA ALA A 507 -8.66 -2.61 -29.34
C ALA A 507 -8.19 -1.16 -29.47
N ILE A 508 -6.87 -0.95 -29.49
CA ILE A 508 -6.29 0.40 -29.37
C ILE A 508 -5.29 0.65 -30.49
N VAL A 509 -5.36 1.85 -31.06
CA VAL A 509 -4.26 2.41 -31.84
C VAL A 509 -3.68 3.64 -31.14
N ILE A 510 -2.36 3.71 -31.06
CA ILE A 510 -1.61 4.83 -30.50
C ILE A 510 -0.70 5.38 -31.60
N ARG A 511 -0.80 6.68 -31.89
CA ARG A 511 -0.03 7.32 -32.96
C ARG A 511 0.45 8.72 -32.56
N ASP A 512 1.13 9.36 -33.49
CA ASP A 512 1.72 10.68 -33.34
C ASP A 512 2.65 10.76 -32.11
N GLN A 513 2.47 11.79 -31.29
CA GLN A 513 3.28 12.03 -30.08
C GLN A 513 2.55 11.58 -28.80
N ALA A 514 1.49 10.78 -28.93
CA ALA A 514 0.72 10.32 -27.79
C ALA A 514 1.48 9.27 -26.96
N VAL A 515 1.45 9.40 -25.63
CA VAL A 515 2.18 8.55 -24.67
C VAL A 515 1.26 8.16 -23.51
N PRO A 516 0.27 7.29 -23.74
CA PRO A 516 -0.63 6.83 -22.69
C PRO A 516 0.05 5.88 -21.70
N GLU A 517 -0.58 5.70 -20.53
CA GLU A 517 -0.18 4.73 -19.51
C GLU A 517 -1.36 3.81 -19.16
N PHE A 518 -1.09 2.50 -19.07
CA PHE A 518 -2.06 1.47 -18.71
C PHE A 518 -1.59 0.78 -17.44
N THR A 519 -2.44 0.80 -16.40
CA THR A 519 -2.16 0.12 -15.12
C THR A 519 -3.30 -0.82 -14.78
N SER A 520 -2.98 -2.06 -14.41
CA SER A 520 -3.96 -3.08 -14.02
C SER A 520 -5.06 -3.33 -15.07
N CYS A 521 -4.75 -3.11 -16.35
CA CYS A 521 -5.70 -3.27 -17.45
C CYS A 521 -5.65 -4.69 -18.03
N THR A 522 -6.79 -5.19 -18.49
CA THR A 522 -6.90 -6.49 -19.16
C THR A 522 -7.32 -6.32 -20.62
N PHE A 523 -6.52 -6.83 -21.55
CA PHE A 523 -6.82 -6.95 -22.97
C PHE A 523 -7.17 -8.41 -23.24
N ASN A 524 -8.47 -8.66 -23.43
CA ASN A 524 -9.01 -10.01 -23.59
C ASN A 524 -9.65 -10.18 -24.97
N ASN A 525 -9.22 -11.20 -25.71
CA ASN A 525 -9.83 -11.62 -26.97
C ASN A 525 -10.00 -10.48 -28.00
N ASN A 526 -9.08 -9.51 -28.05
CA ASN A 526 -9.11 -8.46 -29.06
C ASN A 526 -8.36 -8.93 -30.31
N PHE A 527 -8.82 -8.51 -31.49
CA PHE A 527 -8.25 -9.03 -32.72
C PHE A 527 -8.26 -8.08 -33.92
N ALA A 528 -7.29 -8.27 -34.81
CA ALA A 528 -7.28 -7.67 -36.14
C ALA A 528 -7.37 -8.79 -37.19
N ILE A 529 -8.38 -8.73 -38.06
CA ILE A 529 -8.61 -9.73 -39.11
C ILE A 529 -8.56 -9.10 -40.50
N ASP A 530 -7.97 -9.82 -41.44
CA ASP A 530 -7.98 -9.49 -42.86
C ASP A 530 -7.97 -10.73 -43.73
N THR A 531 -8.71 -10.69 -44.83
CA THR A 531 -8.70 -11.74 -45.85
C THR A 531 -7.90 -11.39 -47.09
N ASP A 532 -7.33 -10.18 -47.20
CA ASP A 532 -6.72 -9.70 -48.44
C ASP A 532 -5.32 -9.07 -48.28
N ASN A 533 -4.89 -8.69 -47.08
CA ASN A 533 -3.57 -8.10 -46.83
C ASN A 533 -2.90 -8.64 -45.55
N GLN A 534 -1.86 -7.94 -45.07
CA GLN A 534 -1.17 -8.16 -43.82
C GLN A 534 -1.81 -7.37 -42.66
N ARG A 535 -1.65 -7.86 -41.42
CA ARG A 535 -2.18 -7.18 -40.22
C ARG A 535 -1.20 -7.16 -39.06
N GLN A 536 -1.37 -6.16 -38.19
CA GLN A 536 -0.46 -5.88 -37.09
C GLN A 536 -1.22 -5.54 -35.79
N GLY A 537 -0.77 -6.10 -34.65
CA GLY A 537 -1.28 -5.75 -33.33
C GLY A 537 -2.70 -6.21 -33.08
N GLY A 538 -2.89 -7.42 -32.56
CA GLY A 538 -4.24 -7.97 -32.34
C GLY A 538 -5.02 -7.21 -31.27
N ALA A 539 -4.36 -6.77 -30.19
CA ALA A 539 -4.96 -5.83 -29.23
C ALA A 539 -4.52 -4.39 -29.49
N ILE A 540 -3.21 -4.14 -29.64
CA ILE A 540 -2.66 -2.78 -29.64
C ILE A 540 -1.70 -2.59 -30.81
N ARG A 541 -1.90 -1.48 -31.54
CA ARG A 541 -0.95 -0.96 -32.53
C ARG A 541 -0.36 0.37 -32.08
N ILE A 542 0.95 0.43 -31.89
CA ILE A 542 1.70 1.66 -31.62
C ILE A 542 2.50 2.06 -32.87
N ARG A 543 2.08 3.13 -33.55
CA ARG A 543 2.67 3.60 -34.81
C ARG A 543 4.05 4.26 -34.63
N SER A 544 4.71 4.46 -35.77
CA SER A 544 6.06 5.04 -35.84
C SER A 544 6.15 6.43 -35.21
N PRO A 545 7.30 6.77 -34.59
CA PRO A 545 7.58 8.09 -34.05
C PRO A 545 7.87 9.10 -35.19
N TYR A 546 7.75 10.40 -34.88
CA TYR A 546 8.15 11.50 -35.78
C TYR A 546 9.48 12.15 -35.41
N SER A 547 10.08 11.75 -34.29
CA SER A 547 11.33 12.31 -33.79
C SER A 547 12.01 11.34 -32.81
N VAL A 548 13.30 11.54 -32.53
CA VAL A 548 14.01 10.79 -31.48
C VAL A 548 13.35 10.98 -30.10
N PRO A 549 12.93 12.18 -29.67
CA PRO A 549 12.14 12.33 -28.44
C PRO A 549 10.84 11.52 -28.41
N ASP A 550 10.09 11.47 -29.52
CA ASP A 550 8.85 10.68 -29.59
C ASP A 550 9.10 9.19 -29.47
N LEU A 551 10.19 8.71 -30.06
CA LEU A 551 10.66 7.33 -29.90
C LEU A 551 11.04 7.02 -28.45
N GLN A 552 11.78 7.95 -27.82
CA GLN A 552 12.30 7.81 -26.46
C GLN A 552 11.22 7.91 -25.38
N ASN A 553 10.09 8.55 -25.67
CA ASN A 553 8.94 8.60 -24.79
C ASN A 553 8.30 7.20 -24.64
N THR A 554 8.63 6.52 -23.55
CA THR A 554 8.16 5.17 -23.26
C THR A 554 6.65 5.13 -22.98
N ILE A 555 5.95 4.23 -23.66
CA ILE A 555 4.56 3.88 -23.39
C ILE A 555 4.54 2.74 -22.37
N ASN A 556 3.76 2.90 -21.30
CA ASN A 556 3.87 2.05 -20.12
C ASN A 556 2.66 1.14 -19.96
N PHE A 557 2.92 -0.15 -19.81
CA PHE A 557 1.97 -1.19 -19.43
C PHE A 557 2.44 -1.81 -18.12
N LYS A 558 1.70 -1.56 -17.04
CA LYS A 558 2.03 -2.04 -15.70
C LYS A 558 0.90 -2.92 -15.19
N GLN A 559 1.23 -4.09 -14.67
CA GLN A 559 0.24 -5.01 -14.10
C GLN A 559 -0.87 -5.39 -15.11
N CYS A 560 -0.55 -5.38 -16.40
CA CYS A 560 -1.54 -5.61 -17.46
C CYS A 560 -1.62 -7.09 -17.83
N LYS A 561 -2.80 -7.53 -18.26
CA LYS A 561 -3.04 -8.89 -18.76
C LYS A 561 -3.39 -8.85 -20.23
N PHE A 562 -2.75 -9.66 -21.05
CA PHE A 562 -3.03 -9.84 -22.48
C PHE A 562 -3.38 -11.32 -22.69
N ILE A 563 -4.66 -11.59 -22.89
CA ILE A 563 -5.20 -12.96 -22.90
C ILE A 563 -5.96 -13.19 -24.21
N GLY A 564 -5.54 -14.18 -24.99
CA GLY A 564 -6.27 -14.61 -26.17
C GLY A 564 -6.36 -13.58 -27.29
N ASN A 565 -5.50 -12.55 -27.32
CA ASN A 565 -5.52 -11.56 -28.39
C ASN A 565 -4.81 -12.11 -29.63
N TYR A 566 -5.32 -11.79 -30.82
CA TYR A 566 -4.73 -12.35 -32.03
C TYR A 566 -4.79 -11.46 -33.26
N VAL A 567 -3.84 -11.68 -34.15
CA VAL A 567 -3.89 -11.20 -35.53
C VAL A 567 -4.15 -12.38 -36.43
N GLN A 568 -5.02 -12.20 -37.43
CA GLN A 568 -5.32 -13.23 -38.41
C GLN A 568 -5.42 -12.62 -39.80
N SER A 569 -4.54 -13.01 -40.71
CA SER A 569 -4.44 -12.40 -42.04
C SER A 569 -4.18 -13.42 -43.16
N LYS A 570 -4.46 -13.04 -44.41
CA LYS A 570 -4.14 -13.87 -45.57
C LYS A 570 -2.64 -13.95 -45.84
N TYR A 571 -1.93 -12.83 -45.78
CA TYR A 571 -0.49 -12.78 -46.10
C TYR A 571 0.42 -12.89 -44.87
N SER A 572 0.63 -11.80 -44.15
CA SER A 572 1.54 -11.77 -43.00
C SER A 572 0.84 -11.25 -41.75
N ALA A 573 1.11 -11.89 -40.61
CA ALA A 573 0.52 -11.58 -39.31
C ALA A 573 1.61 -11.27 -38.29
N TYR A 574 1.48 -10.13 -37.61
CA TYR A 574 2.51 -9.61 -36.71
C TYR A 574 1.94 -9.11 -35.38
N GLY A 575 2.44 -9.61 -34.25
CA GLY A 575 2.12 -9.06 -32.93
C GLY A 575 0.70 -9.42 -32.49
N GLY A 576 0.47 -10.66 -32.04
CA GLY A 576 -0.86 -11.11 -31.64
C GLY A 576 -1.49 -10.28 -30.51
N ALA A 577 -0.70 -9.81 -29.55
CA ALA A 577 -1.15 -8.82 -28.57
C ALA A 577 -0.76 -7.40 -28.98
N VAL A 578 0.55 -7.12 -29.06
CA VAL A 578 1.06 -5.75 -29.25
C VAL A 578 2.02 -5.69 -30.42
N TYR A 579 1.84 -4.71 -31.29
CA TYR A 579 2.83 -4.32 -32.27
C TYR A 579 3.27 -2.88 -31.97
N THR A 580 4.56 -2.67 -31.73
CA THR A 580 5.13 -1.35 -31.43
C THR A 580 6.24 -0.91 -32.36
N ASN A 581 6.20 0.37 -32.71
CA ASN A 581 7.29 1.12 -33.34
C ASN A 581 7.96 2.16 -32.42
N ARG A 582 7.60 2.19 -31.14
CA ARG A 582 8.15 3.13 -30.14
C ARG A 582 8.56 2.40 -28.88
N ASN A 583 9.28 3.07 -27.99
CA ASN A 583 9.73 2.46 -26.75
C ASN A 583 8.56 2.03 -25.88
N THR A 584 8.66 0.83 -25.31
CA THR A 584 7.59 0.27 -24.46
C THR A 584 8.15 -0.37 -23.20
N LEU A 585 7.38 -0.26 -22.12
CA LEU A 585 7.62 -0.95 -20.85
C LEU A 585 6.44 -1.88 -20.56
N PHE A 586 6.74 -3.16 -20.36
CA PHE A 586 5.83 -4.17 -19.82
C PHE A 586 6.37 -4.62 -18.47
N GLU A 587 5.74 -4.16 -17.40
CA GLU A 587 6.15 -4.44 -16.02
C GLU A 587 5.04 -5.22 -15.32
N ASN A 588 5.37 -6.34 -14.68
CA ASN A 588 4.40 -7.19 -13.98
C ASN A 588 3.25 -7.66 -14.87
N CYS A 589 3.49 -7.92 -16.15
CA CYS A 589 2.45 -8.24 -17.12
C CYS A 589 2.27 -9.76 -17.31
N LEU A 590 1.08 -10.16 -17.74
CA LEU A 590 0.74 -11.53 -18.10
C LEU A 590 0.35 -11.62 -19.57
N PHE A 591 1.00 -12.48 -20.34
CA PHE A 591 0.72 -12.73 -21.77
C PHE A 591 0.38 -14.20 -22.00
N VAL A 592 -0.89 -14.50 -22.21
CA VAL A 592 -1.37 -15.88 -22.30
C VAL A 592 -2.17 -16.10 -23.58
N LYS A 593 -1.80 -17.14 -24.34
CA LYS A 593 -2.54 -17.57 -25.53
C LYS A 593 -2.75 -16.48 -26.59
N ASN A 594 -1.82 -15.53 -26.70
CA ASN A 594 -1.85 -14.54 -27.78
C ASN A 594 -1.22 -15.15 -29.05
N GLY A 595 -1.73 -14.79 -30.23
CA GLY A 595 -1.28 -15.44 -31.46
C GLY A 595 -1.25 -14.59 -32.72
N ALA A 596 -0.31 -14.90 -33.61
CA ALA A 596 -0.29 -14.39 -34.97
C ALA A 596 -0.56 -15.54 -35.96
N ILE A 597 -1.57 -15.36 -36.82
CA ILE A 597 -2.09 -16.39 -37.72
C ILE A 597 -2.04 -15.85 -39.16
N SER A 598 -1.28 -16.50 -40.03
CA SER A 598 -1.17 -16.14 -41.45
C SER A 598 -1.62 -17.26 -42.37
N GLY A 599 -1.84 -16.96 -43.65
CA GLY A 599 -2.42 -17.91 -44.61
C GLY A 599 -3.92 -18.13 -44.42
N TYR A 600 -4.59 -17.29 -43.62
CA TYR A 600 -6.02 -17.42 -43.39
C TYR A 600 -6.83 -16.98 -44.62
N GLY A 601 -7.67 -17.88 -45.15
CA GLY A 601 -8.41 -17.62 -46.38
C GLY A 601 -7.55 -17.65 -47.64
N SER A 602 -6.28 -18.08 -47.57
CA SER A 602 -5.49 -18.32 -48.78
C SER A 602 -6.10 -19.48 -49.59
N THR A 603 -6.21 -19.26 -50.90
CA THR A 603 -6.66 -20.28 -51.85
C THR A 603 -5.50 -21.11 -52.41
N ASN A 604 -4.26 -20.66 -52.22
CA ASN A 604 -3.07 -21.39 -52.64
C ASN A 604 -2.30 -21.86 -51.40
N THR A 605 -2.32 -23.17 -51.17
CA THR A 605 -1.66 -23.76 -50.01
C THR A 605 -0.14 -23.57 -50.03
N ASN A 606 0.46 -23.22 -51.16
CA ASN A 606 1.91 -23.03 -51.29
C ASN A 606 2.37 -21.57 -51.18
N ASP A 607 1.46 -20.62 -50.91
CA ASP A 607 1.83 -19.23 -50.69
C ASP A 607 2.78 -19.09 -49.51
N TRP A 608 3.83 -18.29 -49.68
CA TRP A 608 4.76 -17.98 -48.62
C TRP A 608 4.13 -16.99 -47.65
N ASN A 609 3.84 -17.43 -46.44
CA ASN A 609 3.21 -16.62 -45.41
C ASN A 609 4.10 -16.50 -44.16
N GLU A 610 3.94 -15.39 -43.43
CA GLU A 610 4.77 -15.11 -42.27
C GLU A 610 3.92 -14.82 -41.04
N SER A 611 4.20 -15.52 -39.95
CA SER A 611 3.62 -15.24 -38.64
C SER A 611 4.74 -14.99 -37.65
N LYS A 612 4.81 -13.77 -37.09
CA LYS A 612 5.89 -13.36 -36.19
C LYS A 612 5.39 -12.60 -34.98
N GLY A 613 5.98 -12.86 -33.81
CA GLY A 613 5.62 -12.18 -32.57
C GLY A 613 4.21 -12.54 -32.12
N GLY A 614 4.01 -13.76 -31.64
CA GLY A 614 2.70 -14.21 -31.14
C GLY A 614 2.16 -13.31 -30.01
N ALA A 615 3.04 -12.85 -29.12
CA ALA A 615 2.70 -11.81 -28.13
C ALA A 615 3.05 -10.41 -28.62
N ILE A 616 4.33 -10.12 -28.84
CA ILE A 616 4.86 -8.77 -29.04
C ILE A 616 5.70 -8.69 -30.32
N VAL A 617 5.52 -7.59 -31.06
CA VAL A 617 6.47 -7.15 -32.08
C VAL A 617 7.06 -5.80 -31.67
N SER A 618 8.39 -5.72 -31.63
CA SER A 618 9.15 -4.51 -31.33
C SER A 618 10.00 -4.13 -32.54
N ASN A 619 9.53 -3.21 -33.38
CA ASN A 619 10.11 -2.97 -34.69
C ASN A 619 10.38 -1.49 -34.99
N GLY A 620 11.47 -1.17 -35.67
CA GLY A 620 11.70 0.14 -36.29
C GLY A 620 12.60 1.08 -35.48
N GLY A 621 12.40 2.38 -35.67
CA GLY A 621 13.27 3.42 -35.10
C GLY A 621 13.06 4.77 -35.77
N TYR A 622 13.89 5.73 -35.39
CA TYR A 622 13.96 7.07 -35.99
C TYR A 622 15.41 7.52 -36.09
N ASP A 623 15.81 8.10 -37.23
CA ASP A 623 17.19 8.44 -37.57
C ASP A 623 18.17 7.28 -37.33
N ASN A 624 19.07 7.40 -36.36
CA ASN A 624 20.04 6.38 -35.96
C ASN A 624 19.69 5.73 -34.61
N THR A 625 18.44 5.87 -34.15
CA THR A 625 17.97 5.33 -32.87
C THR A 625 16.92 4.26 -33.13
N GLY A 626 17.16 3.03 -32.69
CA GLY A 626 16.18 1.93 -32.78
C GLY A 626 15.22 1.89 -31.58
N VAL A 627 14.20 1.05 -31.69
CA VAL A 627 13.21 0.83 -30.62
C VAL A 627 13.81 0.06 -29.45
N LEU A 628 13.44 0.47 -28.24
CA LEU A 628 13.74 -0.20 -26.98
C LEU A 628 12.46 -0.75 -26.34
N SER A 629 12.39 -2.06 -26.14
CA SER A 629 11.31 -2.69 -25.38
C SER A 629 11.84 -3.34 -24.11
N LEU A 630 11.20 -3.05 -22.99
CA LEU A 630 11.56 -3.57 -21.67
C LEU A 630 10.44 -4.45 -21.14
N ILE A 631 10.78 -5.70 -20.83
CA ILE A 631 9.90 -6.68 -20.23
C ILE A 631 10.51 -7.06 -18.88
N SER A 632 9.87 -6.65 -17.80
CA SER A 632 10.31 -6.96 -16.45
C SER A 632 9.23 -7.71 -15.70
N ASN A 633 9.66 -8.68 -14.91
CA ASN A 633 8.82 -9.30 -13.89
C ASN A 633 7.50 -9.84 -14.47
N SER A 634 7.54 -10.42 -15.67
CA SER A 634 6.33 -10.76 -16.43
C SER A 634 6.22 -12.27 -16.65
N THR A 635 5.04 -12.74 -17.03
CA THR A 635 4.79 -14.16 -17.32
C THR A 635 4.16 -14.31 -18.70
N PHE A 636 4.76 -15.17 -19.54
CA PHE A 636 4.28 -15.54 -20.86
C PHE A 636 3.97 -17.04 -20.85
N ASP A 637 2.79 -17.42 -21.30
CA ASP A 637 2.44 -18.83 -21.41
C ASP A 637 1.57 -19.13 -22.64
N ARG A 638 1.97 -20.15 -23.41
CA ARG A 638 1.21 -20.67 -24.55
C ARG A 638 0.88 -19.63 -25.63
N ASN A 639 1.70 -18.60 -25.80
CA ASN A 639 1.59 -17.75 -26.99
C ASN A 639 2.08 -18.52 -28.22
N TYR A 640 1.56 -18.16 -29.39
CA TYR A 640 1.73 -18.99 -30.58
C TYR A 640 1.86 -18.22 -31.89
N VAL A 641 2.42 -18.89 -32.88
CA VAL A 641 2.39 -18.46 -34.27
C VAL A 641 1.90 -19.62 -35.14
N ASP A 642 1.00 -19.33 -36.09
CA ASP A 642 0.35 -20.32 -36.94
C ASP A 642 0.43 -19.86 -38.40
N VAL A 643 1.13 -20.64 -39.23
CA VAL A 643 1.13 -20.47 -40.69
C VAL A 643 0.27 -21.58 -41.29
N ARG A 644 -0.86 -21.21 -41.91
CA ARG A 644 -1.85 -22.19 -42.40
C ARG A 644 -1.55 -22.75 -43.78
N THR A 645 -0.59 -22.20 -44.49
CA THR A 645 -0.09 -22.74 -45.76
C THR A 645 0.99 -23.80 -45.52
N SER A 646 1.28 -24.62 -46.53
CA SER A 646 2.38 -25.61 -46.52
C SER A 646 3.76 -24.98 -46.65
N ASN A 647 3.85 -23.67 -46.84
CA ASN A 647 5.08 -22.95 -47.06
C ASN A 647 5.06 -21.61 -46.31
N GLY A 648 6.09 -21.31 -45.52
CA GLY A 648 6.14 -20.05 -44.79
C GLY A 648 7.03 -20.11 -43.57
N ASN A 649 6.91 -19.10 -42.71
CA ASN A 649 7.87 -18.86 -41.65
C ASN A 649 7.21 -18.47 -40.31
N PRO A 650 6.85 -19.47 -39.48
CA PRO A 650 6.43 -19.24 -38.11
C PRO A 650 7.66 -19.02 -37.20
N LYS A 651 7.84 -17.82 -36.67
CA LYS A 651 8.96 -17.50 -35.75
C LYS A 651 8.55 -16.59 -34.60
N ALA A 652 9.32 -16.60 -33.52
CA ALA A 652 9.16 -15.74 -32.35
C ALA A 652 7.72 -15.74 -31.80
N THR A 653 7.34 -16.82 -31.12
CA THR A 653 6.06 -16.93 -30.41
C THR A 653 5.87 -15.80 -29.40
N GLU A 654 6.95 -15.31 -28.80
CA GLU A 654 6.88 -14.24 -27.80
C GLU A 654 7.21 -12.89 -28.39
N ILE A 655 8.49 -12.66 -28.72
CA ILE A 655 8.96 -11.33 -29.12
C ILE A 655 9.72 -11.43 -30.42
N TYR A 656 9.12 -10.88 -31.47
CA TYR A 656 9.85 -10.59 -32.69
C TYR A 656 10.36 -9.15 -32.61
N TYR A 657 11.66 -8.97 -32.82
CA TYR A 657 12.30 -7.65 -32.78
C TYR A 657 13.04 -7.42 -34.08
N ASN A 658 12.93 -6.24 -34.68
CA ASN A 658 13.59 -5.98 -35.96
C ASN A 658 13.92 -4.51 -36.18
N SER A 659 14.97 -4.29 -36.98
CA SER A 659 15.25 -3.01 -37.60
C SER A 659 15.56 -3.18 -39.08
N TRP A 660 14.88 -2.38 -39.90
CA TRP A 660 15.01 -2.34 -41.35
C TRP A 660 16.27 -1.58 -41.79
N SER A 661 16.92 -0.89 -40.85
CA SER A 661 18.16 -0.16 -41.05
C SER A 661 19.24 -0.70 -40.13
N SER A 662 20.44 -0.93 -40.66
CA SER A 662 21.60 -1.29 -39.84
C SER A 662 21.97 -0.18 -38.85
N ALA A 663 21.58 1.07 -39.10
CA ALA A 663 21.83 2.21 -38.22
C ALA A 663 20.82 2.35 -37.06
N GLN A 664 19.72 1.59 -37.04
CA GLN A 664 18.62 1.72 -36.06
C GLN A 664 18.46 0.45 -35.20
N ALA A 665 19.51 0.05 -34.49
CA ALA A 665 19.49 -1.20 -33.72
C ALA A 665 18.35 -1.30 -32.69
N SER A 666 17.48 -2.29 -32.84
CA SER A 666 16.39 -2.57 -31.88
C SER A 666 16.87 -3.41 -30.71
N LYS A 667 16.44 -3.04 -29.50
CA LYS A 667 16.86 -3.69 -28.26
C LYS A 667 15.68 -4.18 -27.43
N VAL A 668 15.78 -5.40 -26.94
CA VAL A 668 14.80 -6.00 -26.03
C VAL A 668 15.51 -6.47 -24.77
N TYR A 669 15.01 -6.05 -23.62
CA TYR A 669 15.50 -6.49 -22.31
C TYR A 669 14.41 -7.30 -21.61
N VAL A 670 14.74 -8.52 -21.21
CA VAL A 670 13.86 -9.46 -20.53
C VAL A 670 14.48 -9.79 -19.17
N TYR A 671 13.74 -9.52 -18.10
CA TYR A 671 14.29 -9.57 -16.75
C TYR A 671 13.26 -10.11 -15.76
N ASN A 672 13.66 -10.96 -14.82
CA ASN A 672 12.74 -11.56 -13.82
C ASN A 672 11.50 -12.19 -14.46
N THR A 673 11.60 -12.77 -15.65
CA THR A 673 10.44 -13.15 -16.47
C THR A 673 10.34 -14.65 -16.65
N ILE A 674 9.12 -15.17 -16.75
CA ILE A 674 8.85 -16.58 -17.06
C ILE A 674 8.24 -16.70 -18.44
N ILE A 675 8.73 -17.61 -19.28
CA ILE A 675 8.21 -17.93 -20.61
C ILE A 675 8.11 -19.45 -20.76
N THR A 676 6.89 -19.96 -20.97
CA THR A 676 6.63 -21.40 -21.13
C THR A 676 5.53 -21.75 -22.12
N GLY A 677 5.53 -22.99 -22.59
CA GLY A 677 4.40 -23.59 -23.30
C GLY A 677 4.18 -23.04 -24.71
N SER A 678 5.13 -22.29 -25.25
CA SER A 678 5.00 -21.67 -26.55
C SER A 678 5.02 -22.69 -27.67
N TYR A 679 4.28 -22.45 -28.75
CA TYR A 679 4.19 -23.40 -29.86
C TYR A 679 4.06 -22.71 -31.23
N ARG A 680 4.55 -23.41 -32.25
CA ARG A 680 4.58 -22.95 -33.64
C ARG A 680 3.90 -23.98 -34.51
N LEU A 681 3.00 -23.54 -35.38
CA LEU A 681 2.32 -24.40 -36.33
C LEU A 681 2.67 -24.01 -37.76
N LEU A 682 2.90 -25.02 -38.59
CA LEU A 682 2.99 -24.90 -40.04
C LEU A 682 2.05 -25.95 -40.66
N ASN A 683 1.07 -25.50 -41.44
CA ASN A 683 0.05 -26.35 -42.04
C ASN A 683 -0.64 -27.29 -41.04
N GLY A 684 -0.90 -26.79 -39.83
CA GLY A 684 -1.53 -27.55 -38.74
C GLY A 684 -0.63 -28.57 -38.03
N ALA A 685 0.64 -28.71 -38.41
CA ALA A 685 1.62 -29.55 -37.73
C ALA A 685 2.57 -28.72 -36.86
N ASP A 686 3.12 -29.33 -35.80
CA ASP A 686 4.15 -28.71 -34.97
C ASP A 686 5.40 -28.38 -35.81
N TYR A 687 5.84 -27.13 -35.75
CA TYR A 687 7.03 -26.67 -36.44
C TYR A 687 8.24 -26.65 -35.50
N THR A 688 9.14 -27.61 -35.69
CA THR A 688 10.33 -27.82 -34.85
C THR A 688 11.65 -27.47 -35.55
N GLU A 689 11.60 -26.84 -36.72
CA GLU A 689 12.80 -26.41 -37.43
C GLU A 689 13.32 -25.09 -36.84
N ILE A 690 14.64 -24.95 -36.76
CA ILE A 690 15.32 -23.73 -36.26
C ILE A 690 14.76 -23.30 -34.88
N GLU A 691 14.94 -24.15 -33.87
CA GLU A 691 14.43 -23.90 -32.51
C GLU A 691 15.00 -22.62 -31.87
N SER A 692 16.15 -22.12 -32.32
CA SER A 692 16.70 -20.83 -31.87
C SER A 692 15.80 -19.64 -32.18
N ASP A 693 14.94 -19.75 -33.20
CA ASP A 693 13.99 -18.71 -33.59
C ASP A 693 12.61 -18.87 -32.92
N LYS A 694 12.45 -19.84 -32.02
CA LYS A 694 11.14 -20.17 -31.44
C LYS A 694 10.60 -19.04 -30.58
N VAL A 695 11.32 -18.65 -29.52
CA VAL A 695 10.83 -17.72 -28.49
C VAL A 695 11.10 -16.26 -28.90
N PHE A 696 12.33 -15.98 -29.31
CA PHE A 696 12.76 -14.67 -29.80
C PHE A 696 13.40 -14.82 -31.17
N SER A 697 13.17 -13.86 -32.06
CA SER A 697 13.82 -13.86 -33.38
C SER A 697 13.81 -12.49 -34.03
N THR A 698 14.70 -12.31 -35.01
CA THR A 698 14.83 -11.14 -35.88
C THR A 698 15.19 -11.59 -37.30
N ASP A 699 14.74 -10.86 -38.33
CA ASP A 699 15.15 -11.12 -39.72
C ASP A 699 16.49 -10.49 -40.08
N ASN A 700 16.95 -9.51 -39.30
CA ASN A 700 18.20 -8.81 -39.52
C ASN A 700 19.26 -9.28 -38.52
N GLN A 701 19.55 -10.59 -38.54
CA GLN A 701 20.54 -11.22 -37.65
C GLN A 701 21.98 -10.76 -37.94
N GLN A 702 22.21 -10.14 -39.11
CA GLN A 702 23.51 -9.61 -39.52
C GLN A 702 23.86 -8.30 -38.82
N ASN A 703 22.85 -7.56 -38.34
CA ASN A 703 23.09 -6.41 -37.48
C ASN A 703 23.31 -6.89 -36.04
N ALA A 704 24.59 -7.04 -35.66
CA ALA A 704 24.98 -7.47 -34.31
C ALA A 704 24.45 -6.55 -33.19
N ASP A 705 24.04 -5.32 -33.53
CA ASP A 705 23.48 -4.38 -32.56
C ASP A 705 21.99 -4.65 -32.25
N ASN A 706 21.28 -5.39 -33.12
CA ASN A 706 19.93 -5.90 -32.79
C ASN A 706 20.06 -6.97 -31.71
N LYS A 707 19.65 -6.65 -30.48
CA LYS A 707 19.93 -7.49 -29.32
C LYS A 707 18.68 -7.75 -28.51
N VAL A 708 18.44 -9.02 -28.19
CA VAL A 708 17.63 -9.43 -27.05
C VAL A 708 18.57 -9.92 -25.95
N THR A 709 18.35 -9.48 -24.71
CA THR A 709 19.10 -9.92 -23.54
C THR A 709 18.12 -10.37 -22.48
N ALA A 710 18.28 -11.59 -21.99
CA ALA A 710 17.49 -12.13 -20.90
C ALA A 710 18.38 -12.52 -19.71
N ASP A 711 17.97 -12.17 -18.50
CA ASP A 711 18.64 -12.60 -17.26
C ASP A 711 17.61 -12.78 -16.13
N TYR A 712 18.00 -13.52 -15.09
CA TYR A 712 17.16 -13.88 -13.94
C TYR A 712 15.77 -14.35 -14.35
N SER A 713 15.70 -15.25 -15.34
CA SER A 713 14.45 -15.61 -16.00
C SER A 713 14.33 -17.12 -16.18
N ALA A 714 13.11 -17.63 -16.28
CA ALA A 714 12.85 -19.03 -16.62
C ALA A 714 12.25 -19.10 -18.02
N ILE A 715 13.03 -19.52 -19.02
CA ILE A 715 12.65 -19.44 -20.43
C ILE A 715 12.88 -20.80 -21.08
N GLU A 716 11.84 -21.35 -21.69
CA GLU A 716 11.95 -22.59 -22.46
C GLU A 716 12.89 -22.45 -23.68
N GLY A 717 13.64 -23.51 -24.00
CA GLY A 717 14.58 -23.49 -25.14
C GLY A 717 15.76 -22.51 -24.99
N SER A 718 16.04 -22.02 -23.79
CA SER A 718 17.15 -21.09 -23.53
C SER A 718 18.54 -21.74 -23.62
N ALA A 719 18.62 -23.08 -23.54
CA ALA A 719 19.88 -23.80 -23.57
C ALA A 719 20.67 -23.49 -24.86
N GLY A 720 21.88 -22.94 -24.68
CA GLY A 720 22.80 -22.62 -25.78
C GLY A 720 22.44 -21.36 -26.59
N GLN A 721 21.43 -20.59 -26.17
CA GLN A 721 21.03 -19.37 -26.85
C GLN A 721 21.94 -18.19 -26.51
N SER A 722 22.30 -17.37 -27.50
CA SER A 722 23.20 -16.22 -27.31
C SER A 722 22.58 -15.06 -26.54
N TRP A 723 21.26 -15.01 -26.46
CA TRP A 723 20.51 -13.99 -25.72
C TRP A 723 20.32 -14.34 -24.24
N ALA A 724 20.57 -15.61 -23.86
CA ALA A 724 20.40 -16.10 -22.49
C ALA A 724 21.67 -15.84 -21.70
N ASP A 725 21.58 -14.98 -20.68
CA ASP A 725 22.68 -14.75 -19.74
C ASP A 725 22.73 -15.86 -18.65
N LYS A 726 23.67 -15.74 -17.72
CA LYS A 726 24.01 -16.79 -16.74
C LYS A 726 22.83 -17.27 -15.88
N ASN A 727 21.87 -16.40 -15.54
CA ASN A 727 20.76 -16.74 -14.64
C ASN A 727 19.45 -16.97 -15.40
N VAL A 728 19.54 -17.50 -16.62
CA VAL A 728 18.38 -17.99 -17.38
C VAL A 728 18.28 -19.50 -17.24
N PHE A 729 17.13 -19.99 -16.79
CA PHE A 729 16.92 -21.41 -16.47
C PHE A 729 15.84 -22.03 -17.36
N GLU A 730 16.09 -23.25 -17.83
CA GLU A 730 15.08 -24.09 -18.47
C GLU A 730 14.50 -25.05 -17.42
N ILE A 731 13.39 -24.65 -16.78
CA ILE A 731 12.78 -25.37 -15.67
C ILE A 731 11.25 -25.19 -15.69
N ASN A 732 10.51 -26.21 -15.26
CA ASN A 732 9.07 -26.08 -15.06
C ASN A 732 8.80 -25.06 -13.93
N PRO A 733 8.04 -23.98 -14.18
CA PRO A 733 7.76 -22.95 -13.19
C PRO A 733 6.84 -23.43 -12.07
N VAL A 734 6.04 -24.49 -12.29
CA VAL A 734 5.07 -25.01 -11.32
C VAL A 734 4.06 -23.95 -10.88
N TYR A 735 3.20 -23.54 -11.81
CA TYR A 735 2.07 -22.66 -11.50
C TYR A 735 1.02 -23.34 -10.60
N SER A 736 0.24 -22.54 -9.88
CA SER A 736 -0.85 -22.99 -9.02
C SER A 736 -1.98 -23.67 -9.81
N ASP A 737 -2.59 -22.98 -10.79
CA ASP A 737 -3.63 -23.56 -11.67
C ASP A 737 -3.83 -22.79 -12.97
N THR A 738 -3.17 -23.24 -14.05
CA THR A 738 -3.30 -22.60 -15.36
C THR A 738 -4.67 -22.82 -16.03
N ALA A 739 -5.49 -23.78 -15.58
CA ALA A 739 -6.80 -24.03 -16.18
C ALA A 739 -7.80 -22.90 -15.91
N ILE A 740 -7.63 -22.22 -14.77
CA ILE A 740 -8.42 -21.05 -14.37
C ILE A 740 -7.65 -19.73 -14.56
N LEU A 741 -6.54 -19.75 -15.31
CA LEU A 741 -5.63 -18.62 -15.53
C LEU A 741 -4.92 -18.10 -14.27
N ASP A 742 -4.72 -18.95 -13.26
CA ASP A 742 -3.88 -18.66 -12.10
C ASP A 742 -2.43 -19.08 -12.39
N TYR A 743 -1.63 -18.08 -12.73
CA TYR A 743 -0.20 -18.20 -13.03
C TYR A 743 0.69 -17.80 -11.83
N SER A 744 0.11 -17.69 -10.62
CA SER A 744 0.93 -17.61 -9.41
C SER A 744 1.79 -18.87 -9.25
N LEU A 745 2.96 -18.72 -8.64
CA LEU A 745 3.84 -19.85 -8.36
C LEU A 745 3.29 -20.67 -7.19
N SER A 746 3.14 -21.97 -7.39
CA SER A 746 2.86 -22.91 -6.29
C SER A 746 3.98 -22.87 -5.26
N ILE A 747 3.68 -23.18 -3.99
CA ILE A 747 4.68 -23.23 -2.91
C ILE A 747 5.86 -24.17 -3.18
N THR A 748 5.70 -25.13 -4.09
CA THR A 748 6.75 -26.06 -4.50
C THR A 748 7.60 -25.53 -5.66
N SER A 749 7.33 -24.33 -6.16
CA SER A 749 8.00 -23.77 -7.34
C SER A 749 9.47 -23.48 -7.05
N PRO A 750 10.38 -23.89 -7.95
CA PRO A 750 11.79 -23.59 -7.80
C PRO A 750 12.11 -22.11 -8.05
N LEU A 751 11.17 -21.33 -8.59
CA LEU A 751 11.37 -19.94 -9.01
C LEU A 751 11.07 -18.91 -7.93
N ILE A 752 10.56 -19.37 -6.77
CA ILE A 752 10.32 -18.52 -5.61
C ILE A 752 11.65 -17.97 -5.07
N GLY A 753 11.73 -16.64 -4.95
CA GLY A 753 12.88 -15.87 -4.52
C GLY A 753 14.14 -16.08 -5.38
N LYS A 754 13.97 -16.28 -6.68
CA LYS A 754 15.08 -16.47 -7.65
C LYS A 754 15.25 -15.31 -8.62
N GLY A 755 14.36 -14.33 -8.60
CA GLY A 755 14.56 -13.07 -9.29
C GLY A 755 15.64 -12.22 -8.63
N TRP A 756 16.02 -11.14 -9.31
CA TRP A 756 16.99 -10.18 -8.82
C TRP A 756 16.30 -8.93 -8.26
N ALA A 757 16.74 -8.51 -7.07
CA ALA A 757 16.12 -7.43 -6.31
C ALA A 757 16.77 -6.05 -6.57
N ALA A 758 17.88 -6.00 -7.30
CA ALA A 758 18.61 -4.75 -7.55
C ALA A 758 18.40 -4.25 -8.98
N LYS A 759 18.90 -3.05 -9.23
CA LYS A 759 18.88 -2.43 -10.56
C LYS A 759 19.66 -3.29 -11.54
N TRP A 760 19.08 -3.63 -12.68
CA TRP A 760 19.73 -4.39 -13.76
C TRP A 760 19.69 -3.57 -15.05
N GLU A 761 20.83 -3.31 -15.69
CA GLU A 761 20.91 -2.50 -16.92
C GLU A 761 20.19 -1.12 -16.84
N GLY A 762 20.19 -0.48 -15.67
CA GLY A 762 19.49 0.79 -15.49
C GLY A 762 17.99 0.67 -15.17
N ILE A 763 17.46 -0.56 -15.10
CA ILE A 763 16.05 -0.88 -14.83
C ILE A 763 15.85 -1.04 -13.34
N VAL A 764 14.89 -0.30 -12.78
CA VAL A 764 14.50 -0.42 -11.37
C VAL A 764 13.48 -1.56 -11.25
N PRO A 765 13.69 -2.55 -10.36
CA PRO A 765 12.70 -3.60 -10.16
C PRO A 765 11.40 -3.03 -9.56
N PRO A 766 10.23 -3.55 -9.98
CA PRO A 766 8.96 -3.11 -9.45
C PRO A 766 8.81 -3.46 -7.97
N THR A 767 8.10 -2.60 -7.24
CA THR A 767 7.84 -2.75 -5.79
C THR A 767 6.54 -3.50 -5.48
N VAL A 768 5.76 -3.83 -6.52
CA VAL A 768 4.54 -4.61 -6.41
C VAL A 768 4.48 -5.70 -7.48
N ASP A 769 3.61 -6.70 -7.33
CA ASP A 769 3.32 -7.73 -8.33
C ASP A 769 2.09 -7.39 -9.20
N LEU A 770 1.66 -8.30 -10.06
CA LEU A 770 0.49 -8.16 -10.93
C LEU A 770 -0.82 -7.92 -10.16
N LEU A 771 -0.95 -8.41 -8.94
CA LEU A 771 -2.13 -8.21 -8.07
C LEU A 771 -2.01 -6.95 -7.20
N GLY A 772 -0.85 -6.27 -7.22
CA GLY A 772 -0.57 -5.10 -6.40
C GLY A 772 -0.03 -5.44 -5.01
N ASN A 773 0.32 -6.71 -4.75
CA ASN A 773 0.96 -7.12 -3.51
C ASN A 773 2.41 -6.63 -3.47
N ALA A 774 2.93 -6.39 -2.27
CA ALA A 774 4.31 -5.93 -2.07
C ALA A 774 5.33 -6.95 -2.62
N ARG A 775 6.39 -6.45 -3.25
CA ARG A 775 7.49 -7.23 -3.81
C ARG A 775 8.84 -6.61 -3.38
N PRO A 776 9.81 -7.41 -2.90
CA PRO A 776 9.72 -8.85 -2.64
C PRO A 776 8.91 -9.18 -1.38
N SER A 777 8.34 -10.39 -1.33
CA SER A 777 7.59 -10.89 -0.18
C SER A 777 8.12 -12.27 0.25
N PRO A 778 8.62 -12.44 1.50
CA PRO A 778 8.68 -11.45 2.57
C PRO A 778 9.73 -10.36 2.31
N SER A 779 9.55 -9.20 2.94
CA SER A 779 10.49 -8.08 2.81
C SER A 779 11.93 -8.49 3.18
N GLY A 780 12.91 -8.08 2.37
CA GLY A 780 14.31 -8.44 2.54
C GLY A 780 14.75 -9.73 1.83
N SER A 781 13.81 -10.49 1.25
CA SER A 781 14.12 -11.58 0.33
C SER A 781 14.38 -11.08 -1.11
N ASN A 782 14.67 -12.00 -2.02
CA ASN A 782 14.69 -11.71 -3.46
C ASN A 782 13.28 -11.87 -4.04
N PRO A 783 12.91 -11.13 -5.11
CA PRO A 783 11.61 -11.29 -5.75
C PRO A 783 11.50 -12.65 -6.43
N ASP A 784 10.28 -13.08 -6.67
CA ASP A 784 10.00 -14.21 -7.55
C ASP A 784 10.28 -13.85 -9.00
N MET A 785 10.65 -14.86 -9.80
CA MET A 785 10.56 -14.70 -11.26
C MET A 785 9.08 -14.73 -11.66
N GLY A 786 8.69 -13.87 -12.60
CA GLY A 786 7.34 -13.80 -13.14
C GLY A 786 6.47 -12.66 -12.59
N ALA A 787 5.23 -12.65 -13.05
CA ALA A 787 4.24 -11.60 -12.79
C ALA A 787 3.74 -11.55 -11.34
N TYR A 788 3.82 -12.66 -10.62
CA TYR A 788 3.25 -12.83 -9.28
C TYR A 788 4.34 -12.96 -8.23
N GLU A 789 4.04 -12.52 -7.01
CA GLU A 789 4.90 -12.71 -5.84
C GLU A 789 4.26 -13.68 -4.85
N ASN A 790 4.99 -14.71 -4.45
CA ASN A 790 4.62 -15.64 -3.39
C ASN A 790 4.95 -15.03 -2.02
N THR A 791 4.34 -15.55 -0.95
CA THR A 791 4.66 -15.12 0.43
C THR A 791 5.91 -15.79 1.01
N LEU A 792 6.46 -16.80 0.33
CA LEU A 792 7.66 -17.52 0.73
C LEU A 792 8.91 -16.86 0.14
N ALA A 793 10.01 -16.80 0.89
CA ALA A 793 11.29 -16.30 0.38
C ALA A 793 11.99 -17.29 -0.57
N SER A 794 11.67 -18.58 -0.46
CA SER A 794 12.13 -19.66 -1.34
C SER A 794 11.31 -20.92 -1.10
N SER A 795 11.20 -21.79 -2.10
CA SER A 795 10.68 -23.15 -1.91
C SER A 795 11.69 -24.04 -1.16
N ALA A 796 11.19 -24.87 -0.24
CA ALA A 796 11.96 -25.93 0.42
C ALA A 796 11.94 -27.25 -0.37
N SER A 797 11.11 -27.34 -1.41
CA SER A 797 10.93 -28.57 -2.18
C SER A 797 12.09 -28.82 -3.14
N PRO A 798 12.48 -30.09 -3.38
CA PRO A 798 13.41 -30.45 -4.45
C PRO A 798 12.98 -29.93 -5.82
N LEU A 799 13.96 -29.70 -6.72
CA LEU A 799 13.68 -29.30 -8.09
C LEU A 799 12.80 -30.33 -8.82
N PRO A 800 11.91 -29.90 -9.73
CA PRO A 800 11.14 -30.81 -10.57
C PRO A 800 12.04 -31.76 -11.36
N VAL A 801 11.62 -33.03 -11.48
CA VAL A 801 12.33 -34.03 -12.28
C VAL A 801 12.24 -33.67 -13.77
N THR A 802 13.38 -33.76 -14.47
CA THR A 802 13.52 -33.49 -15.90
C THR A 802 13.86 -34.77 -16.69
N SER A 803 13.70 -34.71 -18.02
CA SER A 803 14.05 -35.79 -18.94
C SER A 803 13.36 -37.13 -18.65
N LEU A 804 12.16 -37.11 -18.07
CA LEU A 804 11.37 -38.33 -17.88
C LEU A 804 11.03 -38.94 -19.24
N THR A 805 11.43 -40.19 -19.43
CA THR A 805 11.12 -41.00 -20.60
C THR A 805 10.59 -42.36 -20.17
N GLY A 806 9.86 -43.03 -21.06
CA GLY A 806 9.32 -44.36 -20.81
C GLY A 806 9.52 -45.28 -22.01
N THR A 807 9.88 -46.53 -21.74
CA THR A 807 10.02 -47.60 -22.71
C THR A 807 8.99 -48.68 -22.43
N SER A 808 8.17 -48.97 -23.44
CA SER A 808 7.15 -50.01 -23.41
C SER A 808 7.77 -51.41 -23.24
N LYS A 809 7.22 -52.22 -22.34
CA LYS A 809 7.59 -53.63 -22.08
C LYS A 809 6.33 -54.50 -21.96
N THR A 810 6.50 -55.83 -21.95
CA THR A 810 5.41 -56.77 -21.70
C THR A 810 4.78 -56.50 -20.35
N ASN A 811 3.50 -56.13 -20.35
CA ASN A 811 2.69 -55.85 -19.16
C ASN A 811 3.33 -54.85 -18.18
N SER A 812 4.21 -53.98 -18.68
CA SER A 812 5.02 -53.09 -17.86
C SER A 812 5.55 -51.90 -18.64
N VAL A 813 5.99 -50.87 -17.92
CA VAL A 813 6.71 -49.73 -18.50
C VAL A 813 7.99 -49.52 -17.70
N TYR A 814 9.12 -49.41 -18.41
CA TYR A 814 10.38 -48.99 -17.83
C TYR A 814 10.51 -47.48 -17.96
N LEU A 815 10.65 -46.78 -16.83
CA LEU A 815 10.81 -45.35 -16.76
C LEU A 815 12.26 -44.99 -16.43
N SER A 816 12.77 -43.91 -17.01
CA SER A 816 14.07 -43.32 -16.70
C SER A 816 14.01 -41.80 -16.72
N TRP A 817 14.82 -41.14 -15.89
CA TRP A 817 14.88 -39.68 -15.79
C TRP A 817 16.28 -39.19 -15.38
N SER A 818 16.48 -37.87 -15.34
CA SER A 818 17.73 -37.27 -14.85
C SER A 818 17.70 -37.07 -13.33
N ALA A 819 18.86 -37.20 -12.67
CA ALA A 819 18.99 -36.83 -11.28
C ALA A 819 18.67 -35.33 -11.08
N VAL A 820 18.04 -34.98 -9.96
CA VAL A 820 17.67 -33.59 -9.67
C VAL A 820 18.89 -32.84 -9.13
N LYS A 821 19.11 -31.61 -9.58
CA LYS A 821 20.23 -30.77 -9.15
C LYS A 821 19.96 -30.15 -7.77
N ALA A 822 21.03 -29.85 -7.04
CA ALA A 822 20.95 -29.28 -5.69
C ALA A 822 20.24 -27.90 -5.64
N SER A 823 20.40 -27.10 -6.70
CA SER A 823 19.74 -25.81 -6.87
C SER A 823 19.70 -25.44 -8.35
N LEU A 824 18.94 -24.40 -8.72
CA LEU A 824 18.98 -23.85 -10.07
C LEU A 824 20.40 -23.48 -10.46
N GLY A 825 20.82 -23.88 -11.67
CA GLY A 825 22.17 -23.66 -12.19
C GLY A 825 23.27 -24.50 -11.55
N SER A 826 22.97 -25.37 -10.58
CA SER A 826 24.00 -26.24 -9.98
C SER A 826 24.43 -27.35 -10.94
N SER A 827 25.73 -27.64 -10.97
CA SER A 827 26.28 -28.81 -11.66
C SER A 827 26.17 -30.10 -10.84
N THR A 828 26.00 -29.99 -9.52
CA THR A 828 25.92 -31.13 -8.60
C THR A 828 24.49 -31.62 -8.39
N ASP A 829 24.35 -32.93 -8.28
CA ASP A 829 23.08 -33.57 -7.93
C ASP A 829 22.75 -33.30 -6.46
N ALA A 830 21.45 -33.23 -6.14
CA ALA A 830 20.99 -33.10 -4.78
C ALA A 830 21.26 -34.40 -4.00
N ALA A 831 21.75 -34.25 -2.77
CA ALA A 831 21.87 -35.37 -1.84
C ALA A 831 20.51 -35.76 -1.26
N ASP A 832 20.43 -36.96 -0.67
CA ASP A 832 19.27 -37.40 0.11
C ASP A 832 17.94 -37.39 -0.66
N ILE A 833 17.98 -37.71 -1.96
CA ILE A 833 16.78 -37.77 -2.80
C ILE A 833 16.29 -39.21 -2.96
N LYS A 834 14.97 -39.39 -2.82
CA LYS A 834 14.23 -40.51 -3.41
C LYS A 834 13.18 -39.98 -4.39
N TYR A 835 12.81 -40.80 -5.36
CA TYR A 835 11.84 -40.47 -6.40
C TYR A 835 10.52 -41.17 -6.13
N LEU A 836 9.41 -40.43 -6.22
CA LEU A 836 8.05 -40.94 -6.12
C LEU A 836 7.47 -41.07 -7.53
N VAL A 837 6.99 -42.27 -7.87
CA VAL A 837 6.48 -42.59 -9.22
C VAL A 837 4.97 -42.64 -9.19
N TYR A 838 4.33 -41.92 -10.10
CA TYR A 838 2.88 -41.80 -10.19
C TYR A 838 2.35 -42.36 -11.50
N GLN A 839 1.22 -43.06 -11.44
CA GLN A 839 0.37 -43.43 -12.56
C GLN A 839 -0.93 -42.62 -12.47
N GLY A 840 -1.14 -41.70 -13.41
CA GLY A 840 -2.10 -40.61 -13.25
C GLY A 840 -1.78 -39.83 -11.97
N ASP A 841 -2.75 -39.73 -11.07
CA ASP A 841 -2.57 -39.06 -9.78
C ASP A 841 -2.13 -39.96 -8.63
N SER A 842 -2.17 -41.28 -8.82
CA SER A 842 -1.86 -42.25 -7.76
C SER A 842 -0.38 -42.60 -7.75
N GLN A 843 0.25 -42.56 -6.57
CA GLN A 843 1.60 -43.05 -6.41
C GLN A 843 1.60 -44.59 -6.51
N VAL A 844 2.40 -45.13 -7.42
CA VAL A 844 2.52 -46.58 -7.67
C VAL A 844 3.84 -47.17 -7.15
N GLY A 845 4.80 -46.31 -6.78
CA GLY A 845 6.07 -46.76 -6.22
C GLY A 845 7.02 -45.64 -5.84
N SER A 846 8.23 -46.03 -5.43
CA SER A 846 9.34 -45.12 -5.20
C SER A 846 10.67 -45.77 -5.57
N SER A 847 11.68 -44.97 -5.92
CA SER A 847 13.02 -45.42 -6.28
C SER A 847 14.08 -44.50 -5.68
N VAL A 848 15.24 -45.04 -5.27
CA VAL A 848 16.44 -44.23 -4.95
C VAL A 848 17.37 -44.12 -6.16
N SER A 849 17.06 -44.84 -7.24
CA SER A 849 17.73 -44.74 -8.54
C SER A 849 16.89 -43.86 -9.49
N THR A 850 17.49 -43.45 -10.60
CA THR A 850 16.80 -42.64 -11.63
C THR A 850 15.99 -43.45 -12.63
N THR A 851 15.59 -44.66 -12.21
CA THR A 851 14.84 -45.62 -13.04
C THR A 851 13.82 -46.36 -12.18
N TYR A 852 12.72 -46.80 -12.81
CA TYR A 852 11.70 -47.63 -12.17
C TYR A 852 10.90 -48.41 -13.21
N THR A 853 10.55 -49.68 -12.93
CA THR A 853 9.66 -50.46 -13.78
C THR A 853 8.30 -50.61 -13.12
N VAL A 854 7.27 -50.01 -13.73
CA VAL A 854 5.87 -50.22 -13.33
C VAL A 854 5.40 -51.52 -13.97
N THR A 855 4.88 -52.45 -13.18
CA THR A 855 4.46 -53.80 -13.63
C THR A 855 2.95 -54.00 -13.44
N GLY A 856 2.40 -55.09 -13.98
CA GLY A 856 0.98 -55.43 -13.82
C GLY A 856 0.06 -54.56 -14.68
N LEU A 857 0.58 -54.03 -15.79
CA LEU A 857 -0.18 -53.21 -16.73
C LEU A 857 -0.75 -54.08 -17.85
N ASP A 858 -1.89 -53.66 -18.40
CA ASP A 858 -2.45 -54.29 -19.58
C ASP A 858 -1.79 -53.76 -20.86
N ASN A 859 -1.39 -54.66 -21.75
CA ASN A 859 -0.89 -54.28 -23.07
C ASN A 859 -2.00 -53.60 -23.87
N GLY A 860 -1.63 -52.60 -24.69
CA GLY A 860 -2.59 -51.84 -25.51
C GLY A 860 -3.33 -50.73 -24.79
N THR A 861 -3.30 -50.69 -23.45
CA THR A 861 -3.86 -49.58 -22.66
C THR A 861 -2.83 -48.47 -22.47
N ALA A 862 -3.16 -47.22 -22.80
CA ALA A 862 -2.27 -46.10 -22.57
C ALA A 862 -2.29 -45.67 -21.09
N TYR A 863 -1.11 -45.52 -20.50
CA TYR A 863 -0.95 -45.06 -19.12
C TYR A 863 -0.10 -43.78 -19.08
N THR A 864 -0.48 -42.85 -18.20
CA THR A 864 0.27 -41.61 -17.99
C THR A 864 1.10 -41.71 -16.73
N PHE A 865 2.40 -41.40 -16.82
CA PHE A 865 3.34 -41.46 -15.72
C PHE A 865 3.99 -40.11 -15.45
N SER A 866 4.21 -39.79 -14.18
CA SER A 866 5.01 -38.65 -13.74
C SER A 866 5.87 -39.05 -12.54
N VAL A 867 6.94 -38.30 -12.30
CA VAL A 867 7.87 -38.56 -11.20
C VAL A 867 8.10 -37.26 -10.42
N SER A 868 8.10 -37.32 -9.10
CA SER A 868 8.59 -36.22 -8.26
C SER A 868 9.80 -36.66 -7.45
N ALA A 869 10.66 -35.72 -7.08
CA ALA A 869 11.72 -35.95 -6.11
C ALA A 869 11.21 -35.64 -4.69
N GLN A 870 11.65 -36.40 -3.70
CA GLN A 870 11.40 -36.15 -2.28
C GLN A 870 12.74 -36.16 -1.55
N ASP A 871 12.98 -35.11 -0.77
CA ASP A 871 14.09 -35.05 0.16
C ASP A 871 13.80 -36.00 1.34
N THR A 872 14.68 -36.97 1.57
CA THR A 872 14.52 -38.00 2.60
C THR A 872 14.86 -37.48 4.00
N SER A 873 15.58 -36.36 4.11
CA SER A 873 15.94 -35.73 5.37
C SER A 873 14.79 -34.88 5.93
N SER A 874 14.15 -34.07 5.07
CA SER A 874 13.06 -33.17 5.44
C SER A 874 11.67 -33.78 5.24
N GLY A 875 11.53 -34.70 4.28
CA GLY A 875 10.25 -35.24 3.84
C GLY A 875 9.55 -34.38 2.78
N GLU A 876 10.12 -33.24 2.39
CA GLU A 876 9.51 -32.34 1.40
C GLU A 876 9.53 -32.93 -0.01
N SER A 877 8.39 -32.84 -0.70
CA SER A 877 8.24 -33.34 -2.08
C SER A 877 8.23 -32.20 -3.09
N GLY A 878 9.02 -32.36 -4.14
CA GLY A 878 9.02 -31.52 -5.33
C GLY A 878 7.76 -31.70 -6.17
N ALA A 879 7.58 -30.80 -7.13
CA ALA A 879 6.51 -30.91 -8.10
C ALA A 879 6.68 -32.16 -8.99
N LYS A 880 5.57 -32.70 -9.48
CA LYS A 880 5.56 -33.77 -10.48
C LYS A 880 6.21 -33.26 -11.78
N SER A 881 6.99 -34.11 -12.43
CA SER A 881 7.55 -33.86 -13.76
C SER A 881 6.45 -33.65 -14.80
N LYS A 882 6.81 -33.17 -15.99
CA LYS A 882 5.96 -33.34 -17.17
C LYS A 882 5.64 -34.83 -17.33
N ALA A 883 4.37 -35.14 -17.52
CA ALA A 883 3.93 -36.52 -17.64
C ALA A 883 4.24 -37.08 -19.02
N VAL A 884 4.51 -38.39 -19.08
CA VAL A 884 4.67 -39.14 -20.33
C VAL A 884 3.54 -40.16 -20.47
N SER A 885 3.01 -40.32 -21.68
CA SER A 885 1.98 -41.32 -21.97
C SER A 885 2.58 -42.49 -22.73
N ILE A 886 2.49 -43.69 -22.17
CA ILE A 886 3.11 -44.91 -22.72
C ILE A 886 2.09 -46.04 -22.77
N THR A 887 2.04 -46.73 -23.90
CA THR A 887 1.22 -47.93 -24.10
C THR A 887 2.10 -49.19 -24.03
N PRO A 888 1.95 -50.06 -23.01
CA PRO A 888 2.64 -51.34 -22.93
C PRO A 888 2.30 -52.23 -24.13
N LYS A 889 3.25 -53.05 -24.55
CA LYS A 889 3.12 -54.01 -25.65
C LYS A 889 3.87 -55.28 -25.28
N TYR A 890 3.48 -56.38 -25.88
CA TYR A 890 4.24 -57.61 -25.79
C TYR A 890 5.63 -57.44 -26.42
N ARG A 891 6.67 -57.71 -25.63
CA ARG A 891 8.10 -57.56 -25.95
C ARG A 891 8.90 -58.78 -25.50
N GLY A 892 8.26 -59.95 -25.43
CA GLY A 892 8.89 -61.19 -24.96
C GLY A 892 8.94 -61.29 -23.42
N PRO A 893 9.84 -62.12 -22.86
CA PRO A 893 10.95 -62.81 -23.55
C PRO A 893 10.55 -64.12 -24.25
N LYS A 894 9.29 -64.54 -24.14
CA LYS A 894 8.77 -65.72 -24.84
C LYS A 894 8.03 -65.27 -26.08
N TRP A 895 8.16 -65.95 -27.21
CA TRP A 895 7.45 -65.61 -28.44
C TRP A 895 6.76 -66.85 -28.99
N TYR A 896 5.43 -66.85 -29.00
CA TYR A 896 4.65 -68.01 -29.41
C TYR A 896 4.40 -67.98 -30.91
N VAL A 897 4.67 -69.10 -31.58
CA VAL A 897 4.44 -69.29 -33.01
C VAL A 897 3.36 -70.35 -33.19
N ALA A 898 2.27 -70.00 -33.87
CA ALA A 898 1.17 -70.92 -34.15
C ALA A 898 1.39 -71.67 -35.46
N ALA A 899 1.07 -72.97 -35.46
CA ALA A 899 1.12 -73.79 -36.68
C ALA A 899 0.07 -73.37 -37.73
N SER A 900 -1.02 -72.73 -37.28
CA SER A 900 -2.10 -72.21 -38.11
C SER A 900 -2.83 -71.07 -37.39
N ASN A 901 -3.40 -70.11 -38.14
CA ASN A 901 -4.17 -68.96 -37.62
C ASN A 901 -3.39 -67.97 -36.72
N GLY A 902 -2.05 -68.00 -36.74
CA GLY A 902 -1.26 -66.92 -36.14
C GLY A 902 -1.38 -65.62 -36.95
N SER A 903 -1.01 -64.50 -36.34
CA SER A 903 -0.97 -63.19 -36.99
C SER A 903 0.40 -62.89 -37.59
N ALA A 904 0.43 -62.14 -38.69
CA ALA A 904 1.67 -61.67 -39.31
C ALA A 904 2.29 -60.49 -38.53
N ILE A 905 3.61 -60.33 -38.60
CA ILE A 905 4.36 -59.26 -37.90
C ILE A 905 3.93 -57.83 -38.26
N ALA A 906 3.30 -57.63 -39.43
CA ALA A 906 2.75 -56.34 -39.85
C ALA A 906 1.61 -55.82 -38.93
N ASP A 907 1.03 -56.68 -38.09
CA ASP A 907 -0.04 -56.37 -37.11
C ASP A 907 0.50 -55.86 -35.76
N THR A 908 1.81 -55.69 -35.59
CA THR A 908 2.43 -55.18 -34.33
C THR A 908 2.05 -53.72 -33.99
N SER A 909 1.49 -52.98 -34.95
CA SER A 909 1.00 -51.62 -34.72
C SER A 909 -0.37 -51.58 -34.04
N THR A 910 -1.26 -52.54 -34.37
CA THR A 910 -2.67 -52.62 -33.96
C THR A 910 -2.95 -53.66 -32.88
N ASN A 911 -2.15 -54.72 -32.80
CA ASN A 911 -2.27 -55.77 -31.79
C ASN A 911 -1.15 -55.69 -30.76
N ALA A 912 -1.48 -55.19 -29.58
CA ALA A 912 -0.51 -54.98 -28.51
C ALA A 912 -0.03 -56.27 -27.83
N ASP A 913 -0.73 -57.40 -28.02
CA ASP A 913 -0.41 -58.71 -27.44
C ASP A 913 0.22 -59.69 -28.44
N LEU A 914 0.53 -59.22 -29.66
CA LEU A 914 1.11 -60.05 -30.71
C LEU A 914 2.45 -60.67 -30.28
N GLY A 915 2.55 -62.00 -30.37
CA GLY A 915 3.67 -62.80 -29.89
C GLY A 915 3.41 -63.50 -28.56
N SER A 916 2.36 -63.12 -27.83
CA SER A 916 1.93 -63.83 -26.62
C SER A 916 1.26 -65.16 -26.94
N ILE A 917 1.05 -66.00 -25.91
CA ILE A 917 0.36 -67.29 -26.07
C ILE A 917 -1.08 -67.15 -26.59
N GLY A 918 -1.76 -66.06 -26.24
CA GLY A 918 -3.14 -65.77 -26.67
C GLY A 918 -3.23 -65.13 -28.06
N SER A 919 -2.14 -64.54 -28.55
CA SER A 919 -2.06 -63.94 -29.88
C SER A 919 -0.73 -64.29 -30.57
N PRO A 920 -0.52 -65.57 -30.93
CA PRO A 920 0.74 -66.06 -31.46
C PRO A 920 1.04 -65.56 -32.89
N ILE A 921 2.33 -65.55 -33.24
CA ILE A 921 2.84 -65.19 -34.57
C ILE A 921 2.65 -66.37 -35.54
N ASN A 922 2.44 -66.10 -36.82
CA ASN A 922 2.20 -67.15 -37.83
C ASN A 922 3.44 -67.92 -38.31
N HIS A 923 4.65 -67.36 -38.16
CA HIS A 923 5.87 -67.92 -38.72
C HIS A 923 7.10 -67.77 -37.82
N LEU A 924 8.01 -68.74 -37.89
CA LEU A 924 9.27 -68.76 -37.14
C LEU A 924 10.20 -67.60 -37.54
N THR A 925 10.41 -67.33 -38.83
CA THR A 925 11.26 -66.21 -39.26
C THR A 925 10.77 -64.87 -38.72
N SER A 926 9.46 -64.66 -38.66
CA SER A 926 8.86 -63.45 -38.07
C SER A 926 9.11 -63.36 -36.57
N ALA A 927 9.03 -64.47 -35.83
CA ALA A 927 9.38 -64.47 -34.42
C ALA A 927 10.89 -64.19 -34.20
N ILE A 928 11.76 -64.75 -35.04
CA ILE A 928 13.20 -64.46 -35.02
C ILE A 928 13.47 -62.98 -35.29
N GLU A 929 12.77 -62.38 -36.25
CA GLU A 929 12.92 -60.96 -36.62
C GLU A 929 12.67 -60.04 -35.41
N ILE A 930 11.55 -60.25 -34.69
CA ILE A 930 11.13 -59.39 -33.58
C ILE A 930 11.79 -59.71 -32.23
N ALA A 931 12.23 -60.95 -32.03
CA ALA A 931 12.85 -61.39 -30.78
C ALA A 931 14.18 -60.66 -30.52
N SER A 932 14.43 -60.35 -29.25
CA SER A 932 15.70 -59.84 -28.75
C SER A 932 16.66 -60.99 -28.46
N ALA A 933 17.97 -60.71 -28.46
CA ALA A 933 18.95 -61.72 -28.04
C ALA A 933 18.66 -62.22 -26.61
N GLY A 934 18.68 -63.53 -26.40
CA GLY A 934 18.31 -64.21 -25.16
C GLY A 934 16.83 -64.60 -25.05
N ASP A 935 15.98 -64.19 -25.99
CA ASP A 935 14.57 -64.58 -26.01
C ASP A 935 14.37 -66.06 -26.38
N THR A 936 13.21 -66.60 -26.00
CA THR A 936 12.78 -67.96 -26.33
C THR A 936 11.60 -67.92 -27.30
N ILE A 937 11.73 -68.54 -28.46
CA ILE A 937 10.63 -68.79 -29.39
C ILE A 937 10.02 -70.15 -29.08
N ILE A 938 8.71 -70.18 -28.85
CA ILE A 938 7.94 -71.37 -28.49
C ILE A 938 7.02 -71.73 -29.66
N MET A 939 7.34 -72.81 -30.36
CA MET A 939 6.52 -73.38 -31.42
C MET A 939 5.34 -74.13 -30.80
N GLN A 940 4.12 -73.63 -31.03
CA GLN A 940 2.90 -74.27 -30.53
C GLN A 940 2.60 -75.57 -31.28
N LYS A 941 1.77 -76.43 -30.67
CA LYS A 941 1.31 -77.71 -31.25
C LYS A 941 0.84 -77.57 -32.70
N GLY A 942 1.29 -78.50 -33.55
CA GLY A 942 0.89 -78.62 -34.96
C GLY A 942 2.06 -78.78 -35.91
N THR A 943 1.76 -78.76 -37.22
CA THR A 943 2.76 -78.84 -38.29
C THR A 943 3.01 -77.47 -38.90
N HIS A 944 4.19 -76.92 -38.65
CA HIS A 944 4.66 -75.64 -39.18
C HIS A 944 5.28 -75.87 -40.56
N THR A 945 4.61 -75.38 -41.60
CA THR A 945 5.01 -75.55 -43.01
C THR A 945 5.34 -74.20 -43.67
N GLY A 946 5.86 -74.22 -44.89
CA GLY A 946 6.11 -73.00 -45.67
C GLY A 946 7.54 -72.46 -45.56
N SER A 947 7.89 -71.50 -46.43
CA SER A 947 9.28 -71.00 -46.54
C SER A 947 9.76 -70.27 -45.30
N ASN A 948 8.85 -69.67 -44.55
CA ASN A 948 9.16 -68.89 -43.35
C ASN A 948 9.46 -69.75 -42.10
N ASN A 949 9.55 -71.07 -42.26
CA ASN A 949 9.82 -72.03 -41.20
C ASN A 949 11.01 -72.97 -41.53
N ARG A 950 11.77 -72.70 -42.60
CA ARG A 950 12.90 -73.52 -43.05
C ARG A 950 14.02 -72.63 -43.60
N GLY A 951 15.22 -73.18 -43.79
CA GLY A 951 16.39 -72.47 -44.31
C GLY A 951 16.88 -71.37 -43.36
N ILE A 952 16.75 -71.58 -42.05
CA ILE A 952 17.07 -70.57 -41.05
C ILE A 952 18.58 -70.55 -40.80
N ASP A 953 19.21 -69.44 -41.13
CA ASP A 953 20.60 -69.13 -40.80
C ASP A 953 20.65 -67.81 -40.03
N TRP A 954 21.19 -67.84 -38.81
CA TRP A 954 21.27 -66.67 -37.95
C TRP A 954 22.55 -65.85 -38.12
N ASN A 955 23.57 -66.37 -38.81
CA ASN A 955 24.88 -65.73 -38.95
C ASN A 955 25.45 -65.19 -37.61
N ALA A 956 25.23 -65.93 -36.51
CA ALA A 956 25.53 -65.49 -35.14
C ALA A 956 25.01 -64.09 -34.74
N SER A 957 23.95 -63.58 -35.39
CA SER A 957 23.46 -62.21 -35.21
C SER A 957 22.77 -61.95 -33.87
N LYS A 958 22.02 -62.92 -33.34
CA LYS A 958 21.39 -62.88 -32.01
C LYS A 958 21.17 -64.28 -31.45
N SER A 959 21.62 -64.50 -30.23
CA SER A 959 21.41 -65.76 -29.48
C SER A 959 19.93 -65.95 -29.16
N LEU A 960 19.37 -67.12 -29.46
CA LEU A 960 17.96 -67.46 -29.26
C LEU A 960 17.78 -68.93 -28.85
N VAL A 961 16.75 -69.19 -28.05
CA VAL A 961 16.25 -70.55 -27.80
C VAL A 961 15.00 -70.76 -28.64
N ILE A 962 14.96 -71.77 -29.50
CA ILE A 962 13.75 -72.20 -30.20
C ILE A 962 13.34 -73.53 -29.61
N MET A 963 12.12 -73.62 -29.13
CA MET A 963 11.63 -74.85 -28.53
C MET A 963 10.20 -75.18 -28.90
N GLY A 964 9.83 -76.44 -28.77
CA GLY A 964 8.43 -76.84 -28.75
C GLY A 964 7.73 -76.36 -27.48
N ASP A 965 6.41 -76.10 -27.55
CA ASP A 965 5.58 -75.90 -26.37
C ASP A 965 5.75 -77.06 -25.38
N PRO A 966 6.26 -76.81 -24.15
CA PRO A 966 6.62 -77.86 -23.20
C PRO A 966 5.43 -78.65 -22.67
N ASN A 967 4.19 -78.20 -22.93
CA ASN A 967 2.99 -78.95 -22.59
C ASN A 967 2.73 -80.15 -23.52
N TYR A 968 3.49 -80.29 -24.61
CA TYR A 968 3.37 -81.37 -25.58
C TYR A 968 4.71 -82.06 -25.83
N THR A 969 4.67 -83.30 -26.27
CA THR A 969 5.88 -84.01 -26.72
C THR A 969 6.32 -83.52 -28.10
N ALA A 970 7.61 -83.68 -28.41
CA ALA A 970 8.20 -83.24 -29.70
C ALA A 970 7.45 -83.80 -30.93
N GLU A 971 6.85 -84.99 -30.85
CA GLU A 971 6.06 -85.61 -31.92
C GLU A 971 4.82 -84.78 -32.33
N ASN A 972 4.33 -83.91 -31.44
CA ASN A 972 3.15 -83.07 -31.68
C ASN A 972 3.49 -81.69 -32.29
N ILE A 973 4.77 -81.35 -32.40
CA ILE A 973 5.25 -80.04 -32.84
C ILE A 973 6.29 -80.26 -33.93
N ILE A 974 5.83 -80.19 -35.18
CA ILE A 974 6.61 -80.57 -36.35
C ILE A 974 6.96 -79.31 -37.12
N ILE A 975 8.24 -79.11 -37.43
CA ILE A 975 8.67 -78.17 -38.47
C ILE A 975 8.90 -79.00 -39.73
N ASP A 976 8.10 -78.77 -40.76
CA ASP A 976 8.13 -79.51 -42.02
C ASP A 976 8.74 -78.64 -43.13
N ALA A 977 9.94 -79.03 -43.58
CA ALA A 977 10.66 -78.33 -44.64
C ALA A 977 10.17 -78.72 -46.06
N GLY A 978 9.28 -79.71 -46.17
CA GLY A 978 8.58 -80.11 -47.40
C GLY A 978 9.48 -80.62 -48.52
N GLY A 979 10.67 -81.13 -48.18
CA GLY A 979 11.66 -81.66 -49.11
C GLY A 979 12.31 -80.58 -49.97
N ARG A 980 12.30 -79.31 -49.50
CA ARG A 980 12.77 -78.15 -50.27
C ARG A 980 14.05 -77.51 -49.74
N ASP A 981 14.32 -77.61 -48.45
CA ASP A 981 15.48 -76.97 -47.79
C ASP A 981 15.83 -77.68 -46.47
N ARG A 982 16.92 -77.26 -45.81
CA ARG A 982 17.24 -77.59 -44.42
C ARG A 982 16.30 -76.84 -43.45
N HIS A 983 16.30 -77.20 -42.17
CA HIS A 983 15.64 -76.42 -41.12
C HIS A 983 16.54 -75.31 -40.62
N PHE A 984 17.76 -75.66 -40.21
CA PHE A 984 18.70 -74.74 -39.56
C PHE A 984 20.13 -74.89 -40.12
N GLU A 985 20.83 -73.78 -40.23
CA GLU A 985 22.26 -73.71 -40.54
C GLU A 985 22.98 -72.86 -39.48
N PHE A 986 24.10 -73.39 -38.99
CA PHE A 986 24.95 -72.77 -37.97
C PHE A 986 26.40 -72.77 -38.47
N ASP A 987 26.87 -71.66 -39.01
CA ASP A 987 28.16 -71.58 -39.70
C ASP A 987 28.96 -70.31 -39.38
N SER A 988 28.58 -69.59 -38.32
CA SER A 988 29.11 -68.26 -38.03
C SER A 988 29.66 -68.12 -36.60
N GLY A 989 29.97 -69.25 -35.93
CA GLY A 989 30.52 -69.29 -34.59
C GLY A 989 29.48 -69.22 -33.47
N GLU A 990 28.24 -69.63 -33.74
CA GLU A 990 27.19 -69.77 -32.74
C GLU A 990 27.64 -70.70 -31.59
N ASP A 991 27.42 -70.31 -30.34
CA ASP A 991 27.81 -71.10 -29.17
C ASP A 991 26.61 -71.83 -28.54
N ASN A 992 26.79 -72.37 -27.33
CA ASN A 992 25.77 -73.13 -26.61
C ASN A 992 24.54 -72.30 -26.17
N THR A 993 24.55 -70.99 -26.40
CA THR A 993 23.38 -70.13 -26.15
C THR A 993 22.35 -70.21 -27.27
N TYR A 994 22.70 -70.76 -28.43
CA TYR A 994 21.77 -71.07 -29.52
C TYR A 994 21.23 -72.47 -29.34
N GLN A 995 19.91 -72.61 -29.15
CA GLN A 995 19.32 -73.90 -28.76
C GLN A 995 18.07 -74.22 -29.58
N VAL A 996 17.91 -75.49 -29.98
CA VAL A 996 16.72 -76.00 -30.69
C VAL A 996 16.20 -77.25 -29.97
N ILE A 997 15.15 -77.12 -29.17
CA ILE A 997 14.78 -78.13 -28.16
C ILE A 997 13.34 -78.64 -28.33
N GLY A 998 13.13 -79.95 -28.27
CA GLY A 998 11.78 -80.52 -28.12
C GLY A 998 10.89 -80.35 -29.36
N LEU A 999 11.48 -80.38 -30.56
CA LEU A 999 10.81 -80.24 -31.85
C LEU A 999 11.07 -81.47 -32.72
N THR A 1000 10.11 -81.83 -33.58
CA THR A 1000 10.35 -82.77 -34.67
C THR A 1000 10.72 -81.99 -35.94
N LEU A 1001 11.93 -82.22 -36.46
CA LEU A 1001 12.35 -81.65 -37.75
C LEU A 1001 12.09 -82.69 -38.85
N TYR A 1002 11.14 -82.39 -39.75
CA TYR A 1002 10.61 -83.34 -40.74
C TYR A 1002 10.86 -82.86 -42.18
N ASP A 1003 11.08 -83.81 -43.08
CA ASP A 1003 11.25 -83.62 -44.54
C ASP A 1003 12.29 -82.55 -44.95
N GLY A 1004 13.43 -82.52 -44.26
CA GLY A 1004 14.58 -81.67 -44.62
C GLY A 1004 15.38 -82.22 -45.79
N LYS A 1005 15.81 -81.37 -46.73
CA LYS A 1005 16.59 -81.76 -47.90
C LYS A 1005 17.74 -80.77 -48.17
N SER A 1006 18.92 -81.31 -48.46
CA SER A 1006 20.01 -80.56 -49.11
C SER A 1006 20.51 -81.32 -50.35
N THR A 1007 20.89 -80.59 -51.39
CA THR A 1007 21.42 -81.17 -52.65
C THR A 1007 22.93 -81.02 -52.80
N ASP A 1008 23.56 -80.12 -52.03
CA ASP A 1008 24.91 -79.62 -52.33
C ASP A 1008 25.94 -79.94 -51.22
N GLN A 1009 25.50 -80.18 -49.98
CA GLN A 1009 26.35 -80.62 -48.84
C GLN A 1009 25.59 -81.57 -47.89
N GLY A 1010 26.31 -82.30 -47.02
CA GLY A 1010 25.69 -83.17 -46.00
C GLY A 1010 24.83 -82.38 -44.99
N GLY A 1011 23.98 -83.09 -44.22
CA GLY A 1011 23.10 -82.48 -43.21
C GLY A 1011 21.76 -81.99 -43.79
N GLY A 1012 20.84 -82.92 -44.07
CA GLY A 1012 19.56 -82.60 -44.74
C GLY A 1012 18.59 -81.76 -43.91
N SER A 1013 18.62 -81.86 -42.58
CA SER A 1013 17.78 -81.06 -41.67
C SER A 1013 18.57 -79.95 -40.96
N VAL A 1014 19.81 -80.23 -40.55
CA VAL A 1014 20.67 -79.26 -39.85
C VAL A 1014 22.09 -79.34 -40.42
N SER A 1015 22.71 -78.17 -40.62
CA SER A 1015 24.14 -78.01 -40.95
C SER A 1015 24.85 -77.29 -39.80
N ILE A 1016 26.01 -77.78 -39.35
CA ILE A 1016 26.82 -77.17 -38.29
C ILE A 1016 28.29 -77.12 -38.75
N GLY A 1017 28.88 -75.94 -38.79
CA GLY A 1017 30.24 -75.69 -39.30
C GLY A 1017 30.96 -74.55 -38.57
N ASN A 1018 32.15 -74.18 -39.04
CA ASN A 1018 32.88 -72.95 -38.64
C ASN A 1018 32.96 -72.66 -37.12
N ASN A 1019 33.30 -73.68 -36.33
CA ASN A 1019 33.43 -73.61 -34.85
C ASN A 1019 32.13 -73.32 -34.09
N SER A 1020 30.97 -73.50 -34.74
CA SER A 1020 29.68 -73.42 -34.06
C SER A 1020 29.41 -74.64 -33.16
N SER A 1021 28.76 -74.41 -32.02
CA SER A 1021 28.46 -75.37 -30.96
C SER A 1021 27.05 -75.16 -30.36
N PRO A 1022 25.98 -75.14 -31.19
CA PRO A 1022 24.61 -75.01 -30.70
C PRO A 1022 24.15 -76.26 -29.92
N VAL A 1023 23.05 -76.12 -29.17
CA VAL A 1023 22.44 -77.21 -28.36
C VAL A 1023 21.16 -77.71 -29.03
N PHE A 1024 20.96 -79.03 -29.07
CA PHE A 1024 19.74 -79.69 -29.53
C PHE A 1024 19.14 -80.60 -28.46
#